data_AF-A0A449AJ09-F1
#
_entry.id   AF-A0A449AJ09-F1
#
_cell.length_a   1.000
_cell.length_b   1.000
_cell.length_c   1.000
_cell.angle_alpha   90.00
_cell.angle_beta   90.00
_cell.angle_gamma   90.00
#
_symmetry.space_group_name_H-M   'P 1'
#
loop_
_entity.id
_entity.type
_entity.pdbx_description
1 polymer ?
#
loop_
_entity_poly.entity_id
_entity_poly.type
_entity_poly.pdbx_seq_one_letter_code
_entity_poly.pdbx_strand_id
1 'polypeptide(L)'
;MIRNILKKNFIIGLNLVLSTSLGVVSCSNNLKHKQKQETGNEINHNQVDKIPNEEIQRHGDEIKLVNQYRVIKNKILEFSNLLILDKYRREVEQISQNSEFEKYSKTNYDFLNSKLKEIEKQYNFEQSSLINGIKKLKSTVLRSKLENNLKNVTNWHRRLEMQEKIKKYEVIEKGRNISLDKIETQKWIDKVKDSNERNVLMTKFNSANDIDKIDTIKDKIEQELLKSSKKEYILLKIEILKSKIDSDKNLKDTEKVKLKNLLKNTKDISKINKIEFDINEAISSQNVKIKLGNLLNLLKNGEELKNSFTYVYNKVKNPIDVLEAINTIENFLNNLKSNAEKAIFLLDEKDAKKEELNKKLMNAKTQNDYENIFIDAQNFYKFVWVLETDEVMEINKKELLELSNSISDINTKNKFNSQINAIKNSKELFKIKQNIILKLKNENESKFLMYIQNTLNNKIKNSDLFSSKKNELFGKVHRATKAEIDEVEKKVNQEIYLNILQQKVIQAIYKSNNKSRSKLEQKEVINLKPFELVDIINNVEKNINDKNKKIRDEILKLKDESIKAELLDELSKSKTESDIDLIEVQMQLLNGEYEKIKAFETINKLSNFNFERFMLLNTLNDPKSTKEMLINATNKANEIIRNVQHNAINEVEKIRGLDDYDSLIIEANDLSVSEDQLNDIISVASGLYDDEKSKILTNWHQKAKAREGAMDLMKQIKSDKNIIELRLIDRKINGLELINKLNDSKKVKEFTKQLIDISTSSIDALEQIEKVINEAIIFSASTKNNEIQRIIAKTNTLPYPDGQNAPAIKEILARILKIQKENLNESDKLTKIREIANKYDNLIKMINERKIMINYVSPKRRKYLNILLNKASFLSNNSDEFEKFDKAFKTSIKSDKNEAKTKINLLSFISKKAKNDAISKIDLDTTDSYDKVKKILDFANISDYKIFLINKANNLDFPDDASAKTIKDIITKINSNELNSLNQFKEIEVKLDEIAINIIKSKISLAKLKSKM
;
A
#
# COMPACT_ATOMS: atom_id res chain seq x y z
N MET A 1 2.04 -55.00 -30.16
CA MET A 1 3.28 -55.39 -29.43
C MET A 1 3.73 -54.37 -28.37
N ILE A 2 3.74 -53.07 -28.65
CA ILE A 2 4.22 -52.01 -27.72
C ILE A 2 3.53 -52.00 -26.33
N ARG A 3 2.26 -52.43 -26.22
CA ARG A 3 1.51 -52.50 -24.94
C ARG A 3 2.10 -53.44 -23.86
N ASN A 4 2.94 -54.42 -24.21
CA ASN A 4 3.53 -55.34 -23.22
C ASN A 4 4.90 -54.90 -22.69
N ILE A 5 5.61 -54.01 -23.40
CA ILE A 5 6.91 -53.51 -22.95
C ILE A 5 6.72 -52.46 -21.84
N LEU A 6 5.71 -51.59 -21.96
CA LEU A 6 5.38 -50.59 -20.95
C LEU A 6 4.86 -51.20 -19.62
N LYS A 7 4.27 -52.40 -19.63
CA LYS A 7 3.85 -53.09 -18.40
C LYS A 7 5.02 -53.68 -17.59
N LYS A 8 6.13 -54.07 -18.23
CA LYS A 8 7.26 -54.70 -17.53
C LYS A 8 8.12 -53.70 -16.76
N ASN A 9 8.32 -52.49 -17.30
CA ASN A 9 9.08 -51.44 -16.63
C ASN A 9 8.29 -50.73 -15.50
N PHE A 10 6.96 -50.79 -15.52
CA PHE A 10 6.10 -50.17 -14.49
C PHE A 10 6.09 -50.94 -13.15
N ILE A 11 6.49 -52.22 -13.15
CA ILE A 11 6.49 -53.08 -11.94
C ILE A 11 7.83 -53.00 -11.19
N ILE A 12 8.92 -52.65 -11.86
CA ILE A 12 10.27 -52.57 -11.24
C ILE A 12 10.51 -51.20 -10.58
N GLY A 13 9.90 -50.13 -11.08
CA GLY A 13 10.05 -48.78 -10.52
C GLY A 13 9.29 -48.51 -9.21
N LEU A 14 8.28 -49.32 -8.87
CA LEU A 14 7.38 -49.01 -7.72
C LEU A 14 7.92 -49.47 -6.35
N ASN A 15 8.93 -50.35 -6.32
CA ASN A 15 9.47 -50.92 -5.07
C ASN A 15 10.70 -50.17 -4.51
N LEU A 16 11.09 -49.03 -5.09
CA LEU A 16 12.36 -48.34 -4.74
C LEU A 16 12.19 -46.91 -4.23
N VAL A 17 10.95 -46.50 -3.88
CA VAL A 17 10.64 -45.17 -3.30
C VAL A 17 9.83 -45.28 -1.98
N LEU A 18 9.72 -46.49 -1.41
CA LEU A 18 9.04 -46.76 -0.13
C LEU A 18 9.95 -47.48 0.89
N SER A 19 11.10 -46.88 1.19
CA SER A 19 11.82 -47.04 2.46
C SER A 19 12.93 -45.98 2.60
N THR A 20 13.54 -45.91 3.80
CA THR A 20 14.65 -45.03 4.20
C THR A 20 14.37 -43.52 4.25
N SER A 21 13.50 -43.11 5.16
CA SER A 21 13.91 -42.10 6.15
C SER A 21 14.34 -42.84 7.44
N LEU A 22 15.33 -42.28 8.16
CA LEU A 22 16.03 -42.81 9.35
C LEU A 22 17.26 -43.72 9.09
N GLY A 23 18.36 -43.42 9.78
CA GLY A 23 19.55 -44.29 9.89
C GLY A 23 20.87 -43.65 9.46
N VAL A 24 21.55 -42.95 10.37
CA VAL A 24 23.01 -42.75 10.29
C VAL A 24 23.69 -44.07 10.67
N VAL A 25 24.68 -44.53 9.90
CA VAL A 25 25.88 -45.28 10.37
C VAL A 25 26.86 -45.41 9.19
N SER A 26 28.15 -45.30 9.49
CA SER A 26 29.28 -45.53 8.57
C SER A 26 29.56 -47.02 8.33
N CYS A 27 30.09 -47.39 7.16
CA CYS A 27 31.31 -48.22 7.05
C CYS A 27 31.79 -48.43 5.60
N SER A 28 33.03 -48.93 5.50
CA SER A 28 33.91 -48.97 4.33
C SER A 28 33.93 -50.31 3.56
N ASN A 29 34.49 -50.27 2.34
CA ASN A 29 35.20 -51.34 1.62
C ASN A 29 34.53 -52.72 1.39
N ASN A 30 34.36 -53.14 0.12
CA ASN A 30 35.26 -54.11 -0.58
C ASN A 30 34.64 -54.83 -1.81
N LEU A 31 35.51 -55.03 -2.83
CA LEU A 31 35.67 -56.22 -3.71
C LEU A 31 34.42 -56.85 -4.41
N LYS A 32 34.32 -56.77 -5.75
CA LYS A 32 34.91 -57.66 -6.79
C LYS A 32 34.39 -59.12 -6.79
N HIS A 33 33.76 -59.54 -7.89
CA HIS A 33 34.09 -60.67 -8.81
C HIS A 33 32.96 -60.77 -9.89
N LYS A 34 33.23 -60.77 -11.21
CA LYS A 34 33.52 -61.93 -12.11
C LYS A 34 32.41 -63.01 -12.10
N GLN A 35 31.96 -63.64 -13.20
CA GLN A 35 32.42 -63.68 -14.61
C GLN A 35 31.37 -64.40 -15.52
N LYS A 36 31.52 -64.28 -16.86
CA LYS A 36 31.23 -65.24 -17.98
C LYS A 36 30.54 -64.57 -19.19
N GLN A 37 31.22 -64.48 -20.35
CA GLN A 37 31.23 -65.45 -21.50
C GLN A 37 29.87 -65.47 -22.24
N GLU A 38 29.73 -65.44 -23.57
CA GLU A 38 30.64 -65.41 -24.75
C GLU A 38 29.81 -64.86 -25.96
N THR A 39 30.31 -64.53 -27.16
CA THR A 39 31.60 -64.66 -27.90
C THR A 39 32.19 -63.24 -28.20
N GLY A 40 33.16 -62.92 -29.08
CA GLY A 40 34.05 -63.65 -30.02
C GLY A 40 33.95 -63.11 -31.47
N ASN A 41 34.86 -62.19 -31.84
CA ASN A 41 35.34 -61.95 -33.21
C ASN A 41 36.57 -61.03 -33.16
N GLU A 42 37.71 -61.51 -33.66
CA GLU A 42 38.95 -60.73 -33.79
C GLU A 42 38.91 -59.90 -35.07
N ILE A 43 39.17 -58.59 -34.98
CA ILE A 43 39.60 -57.78 -36.13
C ILE A 43 40.76 -56.88 -35.71
N ASN A 44 41.93 -57.17 -36.29
CA ASN A 44 43.15 -56.37 -36.42
C ASN A 44 43.41 -55.20 -35.44
N HIS A 45 44.47 -55.37 -34.64
CA HIS A 45 45.32 -54.26 -34.24
C HIS A 45 45.96 -53.62 -35.49
N ASN A 46 45.52 -52.42 -35.88
CA ASN A 46 46.38 -51.40 -36.50
C ASN A 46 45.70 -50.01 -36.56
N GLN A 47 45.42 -49.45 -35.38
CA GLN A 47 45.49 -48.02 -35.08
C GLN A 47 45.08 -47.84 -33.61
N VAL A 48 46.06 -47.99 -32.70
CA VAL A 48 45.89 -47.54 -31.31
C VAL A 48 46.25 -46.06 -31.26
N ASP A 49 45.35 -45.23 -31.77
CA ASP A 49 45.23 -43.90 -31.19
C ASP A 49 44.76 -44.09 -29.75
N LYS A 50 45.62 -43.69 -28.80
CA LYS A 50 45.29 -43.70 -27.39
C LYS A 50 44.24 -42.63 -27.13
N ILE A 51 42.96 -42.97 -27.33
CA ILE A 51 41.83 -42.28 -26.69
C ILE A 51 42.19 -42.20 -25.20
N PRO A 52 42.48 -41.01 -24.63
CA PRO A 52 42.90 -40.91 -23.25
C PRO A 52 41.81 -41.47 -22.33
N ASN A 53 42.19 -42.02 -21.17
CA ASN A 53 41.19 -42.46 -20.17
C ASN A 53 40.18 -41.33 -19.85
N GLU A 54 40.60 -40.07 -19.95
CA GLU A 54 39.75 -38.90 -19.84
C GLU A 54 38.62 -38.80 -20.87
N GLU A 55 38.80 -39.26 -22.12
CA GLU A 55 37.73 -39.20 -23.14
C GLU A 55 36.68 -40.28 -22.91
N ILE A 56 37.10 -41.49 -22.51
CA ILE A 56 36.18 -42.54 -22.08
C ILE A 56 35.40 -42.09 -20.84
N GLN A 57 36.07 -41.40 -19.91
CA GLN A 57 35.46 -40.87 -18.68
C GLN A 57 34.53 -39.68 -18.98
N ARG A 58 34.92 -38.75 -19.86
CA ARG A 58 34.07 -37.66 -20.38
C ARG A 58 32.80 -38.20 -21.03
N HIS A 59 32.90 -39.15 -21.97
CA HIS A 59 31.71 -39.77 -22.58
C HIS A 59 30.83 -40.52 -21.57
N GLY A 60 31.44 -41.18 -20.56
CA GLY A 60 30.71 -41.79 -19.46
C GLY A 60 29.89 -40.79 -18.63
N ASP A 61 30.43 -39.58 -18.40
CA ASP A 61 29.75 -38.52 -17.67
C ASP A 61 28.74 -37.73 -18.53
N GLU A 62 28.99 -37.55 -19.83
CA GLU A 62 28.00 -37.05 -20.79
C GLU A 62 26.77 -37.96 -20.85
N ILE A 63 26.94 -39.29 -20.91
CA ILE A 63 25.83 -40.25 -20.89
C ILE A 63 25.04 -40.16 -19.58
N LYS A 64 25.68 -39.93 -18.43
CA LYS A 64 24.99 -39.69 -17.15
C LYS A 64 24.15 -38.40 -17.22
N LEU A 65 24.73 -37.31 -17.72
CA LEU A 65 24.06 -36.00 -17.82
C LEU A 65 22.85 -36.04 -18.78
N VAL A 66 22.97 -36.70 -19.93
CA VAL A 66 21.86 -36.92 -20.87
C VAL A 66 20.74 -37.77 -20.23
N ASN A 67 21.09 -38.78 -19.43
CA ASN A 67 20.10 -39.57 -18.70
C ASN A 67 19.43 -38.78 -17.57
N GLN A 68 20.17 -37.97 -16.80
CA GLN A 68 19.60 -37.07 -15.79
C GLN A 68 18.66 -36.04 -16.43
N TYR A 69 19.03 -35.46 -17.58
CA TYR A 69 18.20 -34.57 -18.37
C TYR A 69 16.86 -35.22 -18.78
N ARG A 70 16.91 -36.47 -19.26
CA ARG A 70 15.71 -37.26 -19.60
C ARG A 70 14.83 -37.53 -18.37
N VAL A 71 15.44 -37.83 -17.21
CA VAL A 71 14.71 -38.02 -15.94
C VAL A 71 14.00 -36.73 -15.51
N ILE A 72 14.65 -35.57 -15.60
CA ILE A 72 14.04 -34.27 -15.30
C ILE A 72 12.85 -34.00 -16.24
N LYS A 73 13.02 -34.18 -17.55
CA LYS A 73 11.94 -33.98 -18.54
C LYS A 73 10.72 -34.89 -18.25
N ASN A 74 10.96 -36.15 -17.87
CA ASN A 74 9.89 -37.08 -17.48
C ASN A 74 9.19 -36.64 -16.18
N LYS A 75 9.93 -36.23 -15.14
CA LYS A 75 9.34 -35.73 -13.89
C LYS A 75 8.49 -34.47 -14.10
N ILE A 76 8.94 -33.55 -14.96
CA ILE A 76 8.18 -32.34 -15.32
C ILE A 76 6.82 -32.73 -15.92
N LEU A 77 6.78 -33.72 -16.81
CA LEU A 77 5.55 -34.25 -17.41
C LEU A 77 4.68 -35.03 -16.39
N GLU A 78 5.30 -35.72 -15.43
CA GLU A 78 4.58 -36.42 -14.36
C GLU A 78 3.87 -35.42 -13.43
N PHE A 79 4.58 -34.40 -12.93
CA PHE A 79 3.99 -33.38 -12.07
C PHE A 79 2.99 -32.48 -12.80
N SER A 80 3.20 -32.13 -14.08
CA SER A 80 2.23 -31.32 -14.83
C SER A 80 0.88 -32.02 -14.98
N ASN A 81 0.88 -33.35 -15.15
CA ASN A 81 -0.33 -34.17 -15.15
C ASN A 81 -1.06 -34.17 -13.78
N LEU A 82 -0.41 -33.73 -12.71
CA LEU A 82 -0.94 -33.64 -11.34
C LEU A 82 -1.21 -32.19 -10.88
N LEU A 83 -0.83 -31.15 -11.62
CA LEU A 83 -1.04 -29.77 -11.21
C LEU A 83 -2.45 -29.27 -11.53
N ILE A 84 -3.15 -28.69 -10.54
CA ILE A 84 -4.49 -28.10 -10.68
C ILE A 84 -4.40 -26.72 -11.37
N LEU A 85 -3.36 -25.93 -11.11
CA LEU A 85 -3.18 -24.62 -11.76
C LEU A 85 -2.78 -24.74 -13.24
N ASP A 86 -3.55 -24.05 -14.09
CA ASP A 86 -3.40 -24.11 -15.55
C ASP A 86 -2.12 -23.45 -16.09
N LYS A 87 -1.65 -22.38 -15.43
CA LYS A 87 -0.42 -21.65 -15.80
C LYS A 87 0.76 -22.61 -16.00
N TYR A 88 1.08 -23.39 -14.98
CA TYR A 88 2.22 -24.32 -14.99
C TYR A 88 2.03 -25.49 -15.95
N ARG A 89 0.79 -25.94 -16.21
CA ARG A 89 0.52 -26.95 -17.24
C ARG A 89 0.87 -26.43 -18.62
N ARG A 90 0.42 -25.21 -18.97
CA ARG A 90 0.74 -24.58 -20.27
C ARG A 90 2.24 -24.33 -20.45
N GLU A 91 2.94 -23.93 -19.39
CA GLU A 91 4.41 -23.80 -19.43
C GLU A 91 5.09 -25.14 -19.75
N VAL A 92 4.60 -26.25 -19.18
CA VAL A 92 5.12 -27.60 -19.50
C VAL A 92 4.71 -28.07 -20.89
N GLU A 93 3.52 -27.73 -21.37
CA GLU A 93 3.11 -27.99 -22.75
C GLU A 93 4.06 -27.28 -23.73
N GLN A 94 4.36 -25.99 -23.51
CA GLN A 94 5.33 -25.22 -24.30
C GLN A 94 6.74 -25.82 -24.25
N ILE A 95 7.21 -26.23 -23.07
CA ILE A 95 8.50 -26.94 -22.92
C ILE A 95 8.52 -28.28 -23.67
N SER A 96 7.40 -28.99 -23.72
CA SER A 96 7.31 -30.28 -24.42
C SER A 96 7.18 -30.15 -25.94
N GLN A 97 6.68 -29.01 -26.43
CA GLN A 97 6.53 -28.69 -27.86
C GLN A 97 7.74 -27.97 -28.47
N ASN A 98 8.59 -27.31 -27.67
CA ASN A 98 9.78 -26.63 -28.18
C ASN A 98 10.92 -27.64 -28.45
N SER A 99 11.35 -27.74 -29.72
CA SER A 99 12.43 -28.61 -30.19
C SER A 99 13.79 -28.30 -29.55
N GLU A 100 13.99 -27.08 -29.05
CA GLU A 100 15.18 -26.69 -28.28
C GLU A 100 15.41 -27.59 -27.05
N PHE A 101 14.33 -28.06 -26.40
CA PHE A 101 14.40 -28.94 -25.23
C PHE A 101 14.38 -30.44 -25.59
N GLU A 102 14.56 -30.83 -26.85
CA GLU A 102 14.76 -32.24 -27.22
C GLU A 102 16.17 -32.75 -26.92
N LYS A 103 17.17 -31.88 -27.02
CA LYS A 103 18.59 -32.23 -26.83
C LYS A 103 19.13 -31.67 -25.52
N TYR A 104 20.05 -32.43 -24.91
CA TYR A 104 20.79 -31.97 -23.73
C TYR A 104 21.71 -30.80 -24.11
N SER A 105 21.62 -29.73 -23.33
CA SER A 105 22.66 -28.73 -23.17
C SER A 105 22.74 -28.37 -21.68
N LYS A 106 23.87 -27.84 -21.20
CA LYS A 106 24.01 -27.44 -19.79
C LYS A 106 22.97 -26.39 -19.40
N THR A 107 22.76 -25.38 -20.25
CA THR A 107 21.73 -24.35 -20.11
C THR A 107 20.33 -24.95 -20.02
N ASN A 108 19.98 -25.87 -20.92
CA ASN A 108 18.66 -26.53 -20.92
C ASN A 108 18.47 -27.39 -19.67
N TYR A 109 19.53 -28.08 -19.23
CA TYR A 109 19.48 -28.89 -18.01
C TYR A 109 19.23 -28.04 -16.77
N ASP A 110 19.96 -26.93 -16.60
CA ASP A 110 19.80 -26.05 -15.44
C ASP A 110 18.44 -25.33 -15.48
N PHE A 111 17.96 -24.92 -16.66
CA PHE A 111 16.62 -24.38 -16.86
C PHE A 111 15.53 -25.38 -16.47
N LEU A 112 15.56 -26.61 -17.02
CA LEU A 112 14.56 -27.64 -16.71
C LEU A 112 14.65 -28.08 -15.23
N ASN A 113 15.84 -28.15 -14.64
CA ASN A 113 16.00 -28.48 -13.22
C ASN A 113 15.40 -27.38 -12.31
N SER A 114 15.56 -26.11 -12.69
CA SER A 114 14.90 -24.97 -12.01
C SER A 114 13.38 -25.05 -12.15
N LYS A 115 12.87 -25.29 -13.36
CA LYS A 115 11.43 -25.45 -13.63
C LYS A 115 10.82 -26.64 -12.91
N LEU A 116 11.54 -27.78 -12.81
CA LEU A 116 11.10 -28.93 -12.03
C LEU A 116 10.92 -28.56 -10.55
N LYS A 117 11.85 -27.82 -9.94
CA LYS A 117 11.72 -27.37 -8.53
C LYS A 117 10.53 -26.43 -8.32
N GLU A 118 10.26 -25.53 -9.27
CA GLU A 118 9.09 -24.63 -9.25
C GLU A 118 7.78 -25.44 -9.28
N ILE A 119 7.71 -26.41 -10.20
CA ILE A 119 6.58 -27.34 -10.39
C ILE A 119 6.37 -28.24 -9.17
N GLU A 120 7.43 -28.85 -8.62
CA GLU A 120 7.41 -29.67 -7.41
C GLU A 120 6.91 -28.86 -6.20
N LYS A 121 7.39 -27.62 -6.03
CA LYS A 121 6.94 -26.71 -4.97
C LYS A 121 5.44 -26.40 -5.10
N GLN A 122 4.95 -26.12 -6.31
CA GLN A 122 3.53 -25.87 -6.55
C GLN A 122 2.67 -27.12 -6.28
N TYR A 123 3.11 -28.30 -6.74
CA TYR A 123 2.40 -29.57 -6.48
C TYR A 123 2.30 -29.84 -4.97
N ASN A 124 3.40 -29.64 -4.23
CA ASN A 124 3.43 -29.83 -2.77
C ASN A 124 2.51 -28.82 -2.05
N PHE A 125 2.41 -27.58 -2.53
CA PHE A 125 1.47 -26.58 -2.01
C PHE A 125 0.00 -27.01 -2.24
N GLU A 126 -0.35 -27.44 -3.46
CA GLU A 126 -1.69 -27.93 -3.79
C GLU A 126 -2.06 -29.19 -3.00
N GLN A 127 -1.12 -30.14 -2.87
CA GLN A 127 -1.29 -31.35 -2.08
C GLN A 127 -1.53 -31.03 -0.59
N SER A 128 -0.75 -30.10 -0.04
CA SER A 128 -0.92 -29.62 1.34
C SER A 128 -2.27 -28.92 1.53
N SER A 129 -2.71 -28.13 0.55
CA SER A 129 -4.02 -27.47 0.55
C SER A 129 -5.18 -28.49 0.58
N LEU A 130 -5.12 -29.54 -0.25
CA LEU A 130 -6.10 -30.63 -0.23
C LEU A 130 -6.13 -31.37 1.12
N ILE A 131 -4.96 -31.76 1.65
CA ILE A 131 -4.84 -32.43 2.95
C ILE A 131 -5.40 -31.55 4.08
N ASN A 132 -5.05 -30.26 4.09
CA ASN A 132 -5.54 -29.32 5.10
C ASN A 132 -7.05 -29.06 4.97
N GLY A 133 -7.59 -29.04 3.75
CA GLY A 133 -9.02 -28.99 3.49
C GLY A 133 -9.76 -30.20 4.08
N ILE A 134 -9.23 -31.41 3.91
CA ILE A 134 -9.78 -32.62 4.53
C ILE A 134 -9.68 -32.53 6.07
N LYS A 135 -8.53 -32.15 6.63
CA LYS A 135 -8.32 -32.06 8.08
C LYS A 135 -9.27 -31.08 8.80
N LYS A 136 -9.79 -30.06 8.11
CA LYS A 136 -10.78 -29.12 8.66
C LYS A 136 -12.18 -29.73 8.87
N LEU A 137 -12.49 -30.84 8.21
CA LEU A 137 -13.77 -31.53 8.37
C LEU A 137 -13.85 -32.20 9.74
N LYS A 138 -14.99 -32.08 10.41
CA LYS A 138 -15.24 -32.62 11.76
C LYS A 138 -15.30 -34.15 11.73
N SER A 139 -16.03 -34.71 10.76
CA SER A 139 -16.31 -36.14 10.66
C SER A 139 -15.04 -36.95 10.35
N THR A 140 -14.61 -37.78 11.31
CA THR A 140 -13.46 -38.71 11.20
C THR A 140 -13.69 -39.76 10.11
N VAL A 141 -14.91 -40.29 10.01
CA VAL A 141 -15.34 -41.22 8.96
C VAL A 141 -15.19 -40.57 7.58
N LEU A 142 -15.67 -39.34 7.42
CA LEU A 142 -15.57 -38.60 6.16
C LEU A 142 -14.12 -38.27 5.80
N ARG A 143 -13.31 -37.82 6.78
CA ARG A 143 -11.87 -37.60 6.60
C ARG A 143 -11.17 -38.84 6.09
N SER A 144 -11.38 -39.98 6.76
CA SER A 144 -10.78 -41.27 6.38
C SER A 144 -11.16 -41.70 4.95
N LYS A 145 -12.43 -41.50 4.56
CA LYS A 145 -12.93 -41.76 3.20
C LYS A 145 -12.29 -40.81 2.17
N LEU A 146 -12.13 -39.52 2.47
CA LEU A 146 -11.53 -38.55 1.57
C LEU A 146 -10.00 -38.72 1.44
N GLU A 147 -9.29 -39.03 2.52
CA GLU A 147 -7.85 -39.33 2.51
C GLU A 147 -7.55 -40.57 1.65
N ASN A 148 -8.34 -41.63 1.80
CA ASN A 148 -8.20 -42.83 0.97
C ASN A 148 -8.57 -42.57 -0.50
N ASN A 149 -9.55 -41.71 -0.78
CA ASN A 149 -9.82 -41.30 -2.16
C ASN A 149 -8.65 -40.47 -2.73
N LEU A 150 -8.08 -39.53 -1.96
CA LEU A 150 -6.96 -38.67 -2.39
C LEU A 150 -5.70 -39.48 -2.75
N LYS A 151 -5.41 -40.57 -2.03
CA LYS A 151 -4.31 -41.51 -2.38
C LYS A 151 -4.47 -42.14 -3.77
N ASN A 152 -5.70 -42.26 -4.28
CA ASN A 152 -6.02 -42.89 -5.56
C ASN A 152 -6.21 -41.88 -6.71
N VAL A 153 -5.91 -40.59 -6.48
CA VAL A 153 -6.05 -39.53 -7.48
C VAL A 153 -4.78 -39.41 -8.33
N THR A 154 -4.89 -39.76 -9.62
CA THR A 154 -3.75 -39.92 -10.54
C THR A 154 -3.61 -38.82 -11.61
N ASN A 155 -4.50 -37.81 -11.63
CA ASN A 155 -4.43 -36.71 -12.60
C ASN A 155 -5.09 -35.43 -12.07
N TRP A 156 -4.80 -34.29 -12.71
CA TRP A 156 -5.26 -32.97 -12.29
C TRP A 156 -6.79 -32.82 -12.30
N HIS A 157 -7.50 -33.40 -13.27
CA HIS A 157 -8.96 -33.37 -13.32
C HIS A 157 -9.56 -33.95 -12.04
N ARG A 158 -9.10 -35.14 -11.62
CA ARG A 158 -9.53 -35.79 -10.38
C ARG A 158 -9.07 -35.05 -9.12
N ARG A 159 -7.96 -34.28 -9.18
CA ARG A 159 -7.53 -33.41 -8.06
C ARG A 159 -8.42 -32.18 -7.93
N LEU A 160 -8.86 -31.60 -9.04
CA LEU A 160 -9.84 -30.52 -9.08
C LEU A 160 -11.21 -31.00 -8.57
N GLU A 161 -11.71 -32.15 -9.06
CA GLU A 161 -12.92 -32.79 -8.54
C GLU A 161 -12.82 -33.05 -7.03
N MET A 162 -11.66 -33.48 -6.53
CA MET A 162 -11.41 -33.65 -5.09
C MET A 162 -11.48 -32.31 -4.34
N GLN A 163 -10.87 -31.25 -4.89
CA GLN A 163 -10.89 -29.92 -4.29
C GLN A 163 -12.33 -29.37 -4.16
N GLU A 164 -13.12 -29.49 -5.22
CA GLU A 164 -14.54 -29.11 -5.22
C GLU A 164 -15.35 -29.96 -4.24
N LYS A 165 -15.12 -31.27 -4.21
CA LYS A 165 -15.79 -32.20 -3.30
C LYS A 165 -15.49 -31.89 -1.83
N ILE A 166 -14.25 -31.54 -1.49
CA ILE A 166 -13.87 -31.10 -0.13
C ILE A 166 -14.63 -29.82 0.25
N LYS A 167 -14.65 -28.80 -0.62
CA LYS A 167 -15.39 -27.55 -0.38
C LYS A 167 -16.90 -27.78 -0.18
N LYS A 168 -17.51 -28.65 -0.99
CA LYS A 168 -18.92 -29.05 -0.84
C LYS A 168 -19.18 -29.79 0.48
N TYR A 169 -18.26 -30.65 0.93
CA TYR A 169 -18.38 -31.26 2.26
C TYR A 169 -18.24 -30.25 3.41
N GLU A 170 -17.42 -29.21 3.28
CA GLU A 170 -17.33 -28.13 4.26
C GLU A 170 -18.68 -27.37 4.37
N VAL A 171 -19.32 -27.08 3.23
CA VAL A 171 -20.70 -26.55 3.18
C VAL A 171 -21.68 -27.50 3.87
N ILE A 172 -21.59 -28.81 3.61
CA ILE A 172 -22.48 -29.81 4.23
C ILE A 172 -22.32 -29.80 5.76
N GLU A 173 -21.09 -29.87 6.28
CA GLU A 173 -20.88 -29.87 7.74
C GLU A 173 -21.27 -28.54 8.41
N LYS A 174 -21.07 -27.40 7.75
CA LYS A 174 -21.43 -26.08 8.28
C LYS A 174 -22.93 -25.80 8.23
N GLY A 175 -23.66 -26.43 7.30
CA GLY A 175 -25.12 -26.35 7.18
C GLY A 175 -25.89 -27.54 7.76
N ARG A 176 -25.20 -28.54 8.33
CA ARG A 176 -25.83 -29.75 8.89
C ARG A 176 -26.79 -29.40 10.03
N ASN A 177 -27.93 -30.08 10.04
CA ASN A 177 -28.90 -30.01 11.12
C ASN A 177 -28.83 -31.32 11.93
N ILE A 178 -28.16 -31.25 13.10
CA ILE A 178 -27.95 -32.41 13.99
C ILE A 178 -29.27 -33.09 14.36
N SER A 179 -30.37 -32.34 14.50
CA SER A 179 -31.69 -32.92 14.81
C SER A 179 -32.22 -33.77 13.66
N LEU A 180 -31.98 -33.39 12.40
CA LEU A 180 -32.36 -34.20 11.24
C LEU A 180 -31.44 -35.41 11.08
N ASP A 181 -30.13 -35.25 11.30
CA ASP A 181 -29.19 -36.37 11.27
C ASP A 181 -29.49 -37.39 12.39
N LYS A 182 -30.00 -36.94 13.55
CA LYS A 182 -30.52 -37.82 14.60
C LYS A 182 -31.77 -38.58 14.17
N ILE A 183 -32.76 -37.91 13.58
CA ILE A 183 -33.97 -38.57 13.04
C ILE A 183 -33.59 -39.61 11.97
N GLU A 184 -32.63 -39.29 11.11
CA GLU A 184 -32.12 -40.21 10.10
C GLU A 184 -31.45 -41.44 10.75
N THR A 185 -30.55 -41.21 11.72
CA THR A 185 -29.76 -42.26 12.37
C THR A 185 -30.63 -43.18 13.24
N GLN A 186 -31.66 -42.66 13.90
CA GLN A 186 -32.64 -43.50 14.60
C GLN A 186 -33.28 -44.51 13.65
N LYS A 187 -33.78 -44.04 12.49
CA LYS A 187 -34.41 -44.92 11.49
C LYS A 187 -33.45 -45.93 10.88
N TRP A 188 -32.15 -45.66 10.89
CA TRP A 188 -31.12 -46.63 10.55
C TRP A 188 -30.98 -47.72 11.63
N ILE A 189 -30.93 -47.35 12.92
CA ILE A 189 -30.85 -48.28 14.06
C ILE A 189 -32.05 -49.23 14.08
N ASP A 190 -33.26 -48.71 13.87
CA ASP A 190 -34.51 -49.49 13.91
C ASP A 190 -34.54 -50.67 12.91
N LYS A 191 -33.71 -50.64 11.86
CA LYS A 191 -33.63 -51.67 10.81
C LYS A 191 -32.53 -52.71 11.04
N VAL A 192 -31.66 -52.55 12.06
CA VAL A 192 -30.61 -53.53 12.42
C VAL A 192 -31.26 -54.80 12.95
N LYS A 193 -31.07 -55.95 12.29
CA LYS A 193 -31.78 -57.21 12.59
C LYS A 193 -31.32 -57.84 13.93
N ASP A 194 -30.05 -57.74 14.29
CA ASP A 194 -29.50 -58.22 15.58
C ASP A 194 -29.95 -57.30 16.74
N SER A 195 -30.59 -57.86 17.76
CA SER A 195 -31.12 -57.11 18.92
C SER A 195 -30.02 -56.63 19.87
N ASN A 196 -28.92 -57.38 20.02
CA ASN A 196 -27.81 -57.02 20.90
C ASN A 196 -27.02 -55.86 20.29
N GLU A 197 -26.67 -55.95 19.00
CA GLU A 197 -25.97 -54.87 18.29
C GLU A 197 -26.86 -53.61 18.20
N ARG A 198 -28.18 -53.78 17.94
CA ARG A 198 -29.14 -52.66 17.96
C ARG A 198 -29.13 -51.93 19.31
N ASN A 199 -29.17 -52.66 20.43
CA ASN A 199 -29.13 -52.06 21.77
C ASN A 199 -27.81 -51.32 22.03
N VAL A 200 -26.68 -51.90 21.63
CA VAL A 200 -25.34 -51.27 21.75
C VAL A 200 -25.25 -49.98 20.94
N LEU A 201 -25.80 -49.95 19.72
CA LEU A 201 -25.85 -48.77 18.86
C LEU A 201 -26.79 -47.70 19.43
N MET A 202 -27.94 -48.08 19.98
CA MET A 202 -28.93 -47.16 20.56
C MET A 202 -28.39 -46.45 21.80
N THR A 203 -27.68 -47.15 22.70
CA THR A 203 -27.02 -46.52 23.86
C THR A 203 -25.99 -45.48 23.43
N LYS A 204 -25.18 -45.78 22.40
CA LYS A 204 -24.20 -44.83 21.83
C LYS A 204 -24.91 -43.63 21.19
N PHE A 205 -25.99 -43.86 20.46
CA PHE A 205 -26.78 -42.82 19.80
C PHE A 205 -27.39 -41.80 20.79
N ASN A 206 -27.96 -42.29 21.90
CA ASN A 206 -28.51 -41.41 22.94
C ASN A 206 -27.45 -40.46 23.52
N SER A 207 -26.20 -40.91 23.64
CA SER A 207 -25.07 -40.10 24.11
C SER A 207 -24.44 -39.17 23.06
N ALA A 208 -24.83 -39.28 21.78
CA ALA A 208 -24.23 -38.50 20.70
C ALA A 208 -24.72 -37.04 20.69
N ASN A 209 -23.82 -36.09 20.92
CA ASN A 209 -24.10 -34.65 20.96
C ASN A 209 -23.38 -33.84 19.86
N ASP A 210 -22.64 -34.50 18.98
CA ASP A 210 -21.88 -33.88 17.88
C ASP A 210 -22.00 -34.71 16.58
N ILE A 211 -21.53 -34.11 15.48
CA ILE A 211 -21.61 -34.67 14.11
C ILE A 211 -20.75 -35.93 13.96
N ASP A 212 -19.57 -35.98 14.60
CA ASP A 212 -18.60 -37.05 14.42
C ASP A 212 -19.07 -38.36 15.06
N LYS A 213 -19.65 -38.28 16.26
CA LYS A 213 -20.32 -39.43 16.92
C LYS A 213 -21.47 -39.97 16.09
N ILE A 214 -22.31 -39.10 15.53
CA ILE A 214 -23.46 -39.51 14.70
C ILE A 214 -22.99 -40.22 13.43
N ASP A 215 -22.02 -39.64 12.71
CA ASP A 215 -21.46 -40.26 11.51
C ASP A 215 -20.77 -41.60 11.81
N THR A 216 -20.06 -41.71 12.94
CA THR A 216 -19.40 -42.95 13.39
C THR A 216 -20.41 -44.05 13.70
N ILE A 217 -21.57 -43.72 14.26
CA ILE A 217 -22.66 -44.67 14.53
C ILE A 217 -23.32 -45.08 13.21
N LYS A 218 -23.61 -44.11 12.33
CA LYS A 218 -24.19 -44.37 11.00
C LYS A 218 -23.31 -45.29 10.16
N ASP A 219 -22.00 -45.07 10.11
CA ASP A 219 -21.08 -45.91 9.34
C ASP A 219 -21.10 -47.38 9.81
N LYS A 220 -21.15 -47.61 11.13
CA LYS A 220 -21.27 -48.97 11.69
C LYS A 220 -22.59 -49.65 11.32
N ILE A 221 -23.71 -48.92 11.37
CA ILE A 221 -25.01 -49.43 10.93
C ILE A 221 -25.00 -49.78 9.44
N GLU A 222 -24.43 -48.90 8.60
CA GLU A 222 -24.32 -49.17 7.16
C GLU A 222 -23.45 -50.40 6.87
N GLN A 223 -22.30 -50.55 7.56
CA GLN A 223 -21.45 -51.74 7.44
C GLN A 223 -22.19 -53.02 7.84
N GLU A 224 -22.96 -53.01 8.93
CA GLU A 224 -23.71 -54.19 9.38
C GLU A 224 -24.82 -54.56 8.38
N LEU A 225 -25.64 -53.59 7.97
CA LEU A 225 -26.73 -53.84 7.02
C LEU A 225 -26.23 -54.30 5.65
N LEU A 226 -25.06 -53.83 5.21
CA LEU A 226 -24.42 -54.27 3.96
C LEU A 226 -24.01 -55.75 3.94
N LYS A 227 -23.81 -56.39 5.11
CA LYS A 227 -23.53 -57.84 5.20
C LYS A 227 -24.74 -58.69 4.79
N SER A 228 -25.96 -58.18 4.96
CA SER A 228 -27.19 -58.94 4.77
C SER A 228 -27.63 -59.05 3.30
N SER A 229 -27.87 -57.92 2.63
CA SER A 229 -28.25 -57.89 1.21
C SER A 229 -28.07 -56.49 0.62
N LYS A 230 -27.30 -56.39 -0.47
CA LYS A 230 -27.12 -55.14 -1.23
C LYS A 230 -28.46 -54.57 -1.72
N LYS A 231 -29.44 -55.43 -2.04
CA LYS A 231 -30.77 -55.01 -2.54
C LYS A 231 -31.65 -54.47 -1.41
N GLU A 232 -31.67 -55.13 -0.24
CA GLU A 232 -32.39 -54.60 0.94
C GLU A 232 -31.79 -53.27 1.39
N TYR A 233 -30.46 -53.18 1.49
CA TYR A 233 -29.76 -51.96 1.91
C TYR A 233 -30.13 -50.74 1.03
N ILE A 234 -30.17 -50.88 -0.30
CA ILE A 234 -30.57 -49.77 -1.19
C ILE A 234 -32.03 -49.33 -0.95
N LEU A 235 -32.95 -50.27 -0.75
CA LEU A 235 -34.36 -49.97 -0.48
C LEU A 235 -34.53 -49.24 0.86
N LEU A 236 -33.85 -49.71 1.91
CA LEU A 236 -33.82 -49.04 3.23
C LEU A 236 -33.22 -47.63 3.12
N LYS A 237 -32.11 -47.47 2.40
CA LYS A 237 -31.49 -46.14 2.18
C LYS A 237 -32.44 -45.16 1.48
N ILE A 238 -33.20 -45.63 0.49
CA ILE A 238 -34.22 -44.82 -0.20
C ILE A 238 -35.36 -44.42 0.74
N GLU A 239 -35.86 -45.33 1.60
CA GLU A 239 -36.90 -45.06 2.60
C GLU A 239 -36.45 -43.95 3.57
N ILE A 240 -35.24 -44.08 4.11
CA ILE A 240 -34.69 -43.18 5.12
C ILE A 240 -34.37 -41.80 4.52
N LEU A 241 -33.77 -41.74 3.33
CA LEU A 241 -33.50 -40.46 2.64
C LEU A 241 -34.79 -39.70 2.28
N LYS A 242 -35.87 -40.39 1.89
CA LYS A 242 -37.19 -39.76 1.72
C LYS A 242 -37.67 -39.11 3.01
N SER A 243 -37.58 -39.83 4.14
CA SER A 243 -37.95 -39.30 5.44
C SER A 243 -37.13 -38.07 5.83
N LYS A 244 -35.83 -38.02 5.51
CA LYS A 244 -34.97 -36.86 5.79
C LYS A 244 -35.43 -35.63 5.01
N ILE A 245 -35.75 -35.78 3.72
CA ILE A 245 -36.28 -34.71 2.87
C ILE A 245 -37.62 -34.18 3.42
N ASP A 246 -38.49 -35.07 3.90
CA ASP A 246 -39.79 -34.68 4.48
C ASP A 246 -39.65 -33.91 5.79
N SER A 247 -38.76 -34.36 6.67
CA SER A 247 -38.54 -33.75 8.00
C SER A 247 -37.84 -32.38 7.96
N ASP A 248 -37.15 -32.02 6.86
CA ASP A 248 -36.51 -30.71 6.74
C ASP A 248 -37.54 -29.58 6.60
N LYS A 249 -37.38 -28.50 7.37
CA LYS A 249 -38.31 -27.35 7.41
C LYS A 249 -37.90 -26.19 6.50
N ASN A 250 -36.67 -26.20 5.97
CA ASN A 250 -36.06 -25.08 5.26
C ASN A 250 -36.06 -25.27 3.74
N LEU A 251 -36.07 -26.52 3.27
CA LEU A 251 -36.29 -26.89 1.87
C LEU A 251 -37.71 -26.53 1.39
N LYS A 252 -37.77 -25.88 0.22
CA LYS A 252 -39.03 -25.62 -0.49
C LYS A 252 -39.63 -26.91 -1.05
N ASP A 253 -40.96 -27.00 -1.09
CA ASP A 253 -41.66 -28.21 -1.56
C ASP A 253 -41.30 -28.61 -2.99
N THR A 254 -41.07 -27.64 -3.88
CA THR A 254 -40.59 -27.89 -5.25
C THR A 254 -39.23 -28.60 -5.28
N GLU A 255 -38.32 -28.24 -4.39
CA GLU A 255 -37.00 -28.88 -4.25
C GLU A 255 -37.13 -30.24 -3.54
N LYS A 256 -38.02 -30.38 -2.54
CA LYS A 256 -38.35 -31.68 -1.93
C LYS A 256 -38.86 -32.68 -2.96
N VAL A 257 -39.78 -32.28 -3.84
CA VAL A 257 -40.31 -33.13 -4.93
C VAL A 257 -39.19 -33.53 -5.91
N LYS A 258 -38.33 -32.58 -6.29
CA LYS A 258 -37.17 -32.83 -7.16
C LYS A 258 -36.19 -33.84 -6.56
N LEU A 259 -35.78 -33.66 -5.30
CA LEU A 259 -34.89 -34.60 -4.59
C LEU A 259 -35.52 -36.00 -4.44
N LYS A 260 -36.82 -36.09 -4.10
CA LYS A 260 -37.54 -37.37 -4.04
C LYS A 260 -37.62 -38.09 -5.39
N ASN A 261 -37.68 -37.36 -6.50
CA ASN A 261 -37.68 -37.94 -7.84
C ASN A 261 -36.33 -38.58 -8.20
N LEU A 262 -35.20 -38.05 -7.73
CA LEU A 262 -33.87 -38.67 -7.93
C LEU A 262 -33.77 -40.07 -7.29
N LEU A 263 -34.49 -40.30 -6.19
CA LEU A 263 -34.53 -41.59 -5.49
C LEU A 263 -35.37 -42.67 -6.22
N LYS A 264 -36.13 -42.32 -7.28
CA LYS A 264 -36.92 -43.30 -8.04
C LYS A 264 -36.00 -44.19 -8.89
N ASN A 265 -36.32 -45.49 -8.95
CA ASN A 265 -35.68 -46.49 -9.82
C ASN A 265 -34.16 -46.72 -9.64
N THR A 266 -33.53 -46.19 -8.58
CA THR A 266 -32.11 -46.44 -8.29
C THR A 266 -31.88 -47.87 -7.80
N LYS A 267 -31.01 -48.61 -8.50
CA LYS A 267 -30.64 -50.01 -8.19
C LYS A 267 -29.14 -50.21 -7.91
N ASP A 268 -28.38 -49.11 -7.77
CA ASP A 268 -26.92 -49.14 -7.67
C ASP A 268 -26.40 -48.35 -6.45
N ILE A 269 -25.39 -48.90 -5.77
CA ILE A 269 -24.83 -48.33 -4.53
C ILE A 269 -24.06 -47.04 -4.79
N SER A 270 -23.35 -46.92 -5.93
CA SER A 270 -22.62 -45.69 -6.25
C SER A 270 -23.58 -44.53 -6.57
N LYS A 271 -24.69 -44.83 -7.26
CA LYS A 271 -25.76 -43.86 -7.57
C LYS A 271 -26.51 -43.41 -6.32
N ILE A 272 -26.90 -44.31 -5.41
CA ILE A 272 -27.62 -43.90 -4.19
C ILE A 272 -26.73 -43.07 -3.25
N ASN A 273 -25.43 -43.38 -3.15
CA ASN A 273 -24.48 -42.57 -2.39
C ASN A 273 -24.24 -41.19 -3.02
N LYS A 274 -24.31 -41.06 -4.35
CA LYS A 274 -24.31 -39.75 -5.02
C LYS A 274 -25.60 -38.96 -4.71
N ILE A 275 -26.76 -39.60 -4.78
CA ILE A 275 -28.04 -38.93 -4.49
C ILE A 275 -28.11 -38.49 -3.01
N GLU A 276 -27.60 -39.30 -2.08
CA GLU A 276 -27.43 -38.90 -0.67
C GLU A 276 -26.57 -37.64 -0.53
N PHE A 277 -25.44 -37.57 -1.25
CA PHE A 277 -24.60 -36.38 -1.26
C PHE A 277 -25.36 -35.15 -1.80
N ASP A 278 -26.05 -35.29 -2.92
CA ASP A 278 -26.85 -34.22 -3.54
C ASP A 278 -27.98 -33.72 -2.60
N ILE A 279 -28.64 -34.62 -1.86
CA ILE A 279 -29.65 -34.30 -0.84
C ILE A 279 -29.04 -33.51 0.32
N ASN A 280 -27.92 -33.99 0.87
CA ASN A 280 -27.24 -33.33 2.00
C ASN A 280 -26.67 -31.96 1.59
N GLU A 281 -26.16 -31.84 0.36
CA GLU A 281 -25.72 -30.56 -0.21
C GLU A 281 -26.90 -29.58 -0.31
N ALA A 282 -28.05 -30.00 -0.84
CA ALA A 282 -29.23 -29.14 -0.97
C ALA A 282 -29.77 -28.63 0.39
N ILE A 283 -29.92 -29.52 1.37
CA ILE A 283 -30.35 -29.16 2.74
C ILE A 283 -29.37 -28.17 3.36
N SER A 284 -28.08 -28.50 3.34
CA SER A 284 -27.06 -27.69 4.02
C SER A 284 -26.84 -26.35 3.34
N SER A 285 -26.93 -26.28 2.01
CA SER A 285 -26.85 -25.03 1.23
C SER A 285 -27.92 -24.01 1.66
N GLN A 286 -29.15 -24.48 1.90
CA GLN A 286 -30.23 -23.63 2.37
C GLN A 286 -30.01 -23.19 3.82
N ASN A 287 -29.50 -24.08 4.68
CA ASN A 287 -29.18 -23.77 6.07
C ASN A 287 -28.04 -22.75 6.22
N VAL A 288 -26.94 -22.87 5.44
CA VAL A 288 -25.88 -21.85 5.44
C VAL A 288 -26.38 -20.52 4.89
N LYS A 289 -27.28 -20.52 3.90
CA LYS A 289 -27.89 -19.28 3.40
C LYS A 289 -28.72 -18.57 4.46
N ILE A 290 -29.55 -19.30 5.22
CA ILE A 290 -30.29 -18.73 6.37
C ILE A 290 -29.32 -18.19 7.43
N LYS A 291 -28.24 -18.92 7.73
CA LYS A 291 -27.20 -18.45 8.66
C LYS A 291 -26.53 -17.15 8.19
N LEU A 292 -26.21 -17.01 6.89
CA LEU A 292 -25.68 -15.77 6.33
C LEU A 292 -26.66 -14.61 6.51
N GLY A 293 -27.95 -14.82 6.22
CA GLY A 293 -28.98 -13.80 6.44
C GLY A 293 -29.05 -13.32 7.90
N ASN A 294 -28.98 -14.25 8.85
CA ASN A 294 -28.94 -13.94 10.28
C ASN A 294 -27.66 -13.16 10.68
N LEU A 295 -26.49 -13.52 10.15
CA LEU A 295 -25.23 -12.82 10.40
C LEU A 295 -25.20 -11.41 9.80
N LEU A 296 -25.75 -11.21 8.60
CA LEU A 296 -25.89 -9.89 7.98
C LEU A 296 -26.74 -8.93 8.83
N ASN A 297 -27.72 -9.44 9.57
CA ASN A 297 -28.53 -8.65 10.49
C ASN A 297 -27.76 -8.18 11.74
N LEU A 298 -26.61 -8.77 12.06
CA LEU A 298 -25.73 -8.34 13.16
C LEU A 298 -24.77 -7.20 12.75
N LEU A 299 -24.65 -6.92 11.45
CA LEU A 299 -23.82 -5.84 10.90
C LEU A 299 -24.60 -4.53 10.74
N LYS A 300 -23.88 -3.42 10.82
CA LYS A 300 -24.44 -2.06 10.72
C LYS A 300 -24.93 -1.74 9.30
N ASN A 301 -25.96 -0.90 9.20
CA ASN A 301 -26.47 -0.45 7.90
C ASN A 301 -25.48 0.54 7.26
N GLY A 302 -25.25 0.39 5.95
CA GLY A 302 -24.25 1.19 5.21
C GLY A 302 -22.84 0.58 5.20
N GLU A 303 -22.57 -0.43 6.02
CA GLU A 303 -21.28 -1.14 6.08
C GLU A 303 -20.95 -1.80 4.72
N GLU A 304 -19.75 -1.55 4.19
CA GLU A 304 -19.32 -2.07 2.88
C GLU A 304 -19.36 -3.60 2.85
N LEU A 305 -18.96 -4.24 3.95
CA LEU A 305 -18.97 -5.68 4.13
C LEU A 305 -20.40 -6.26 4.13
N LYS A 306 -21.36 -5.56 4.76
CA LYS A 306 -22.78 -5.92 4.72
C LYS A 306 -23.36 -5.76 3.31
N ASN A 307 -23.05 -4.66 2.62
CA ASN A 307 -23.52 -4.39 1.26
C ASN A 307 -22.99 -5.45 0.27
N SER A 308 -21.70 -5.76 0.34
CA SER A 308 -21.02 -6.74 -0.50
C SER A 308 -21.61 -8.15 -0.33
N PHE A 309 -21.78 -8.62 0.91
CA PHE A 309 -22.35 -9.95 1.16
C PHE A 309 -23.89 -10.01 1.07
N THR A 310 -24.59 -8.87 1.05
CA THR A 310 -26.01 -8.80 0.68
C THR A 310 -26.22 -9.17 -0.80
N TYR A 311 -25.28 -8.82 -1.69
CA TYR A 311 -25.30 -9.33 -3.06
C TYR A 311 -25.15 -10.86 -3.10
N VAL A 312 -24.20 -11.42 -2.33
CA VAL A 312 -24.00 -12.87 -2.23
C VAL A 312 -25.28 -13.57 -1.73
N TYR A 313 -25.89 -13.06 -0.67
CA TYR A 313 -27.17 -13.58 -0.16
C TYR A 313 -28.31 -13.52 -1.20
N ASN A 314 -28.43 -12.44 -1.97
CA ASN A 314 -29.55 -12.24 -2.89
C ASN A 314 -29.36 -12.89 -4.28
N LYS A 315 -28.15 -12.92 -4.83
CA LYS A 315 -27.88 -13.24 -6.24
C LYS A 315 -27.02 -14.49 -6.45
N VAL A 316 -26.17 -14.86 -5.50
CA VAL A 316 -25.28 -16.02 -5.66
C VAL A 316 -26.02 -17.33 -5.36
N LYS A 317 -25.84 -18.31 -6.24
CA LYS A 317 -26.42 -19.66 -6.13
C LYS A 317 -25.43 -20.71 -5.60
N ASN A 318 -24.13 -20.41 -5.62
CA ASN A 318 -23.07 -21.29 -5.16
C ASN A 318 -22.98 -21.24 -3.62
N PRO A 319 -23.13 -22.36 -2.91
CA PRO A 319 -23.11 -22.37 -1.46
C PRO A 319 -21.70 -22.24 -0.86
N ILE A 320 -20.64 -22.43 -1.65
CA ILE A 320 -19.25 -22.21 -1.21
C ILE A 320 -19.01 -20.73 -0.91
N ASP A 321 -19.43 -19.84 -1.81
CA ASP A 321 -19.27 -18.39 -1.66
C ASP A 321 -20.09 -17.85 -0.47
N VAL A 322 -21.25 -18.47 -0.20
CA VAL A 322 -22.07 -18.21 0.98
C VAL A 322 -21.34 -18.60 2.27
N LEU A 323 -20.62 -19.72 2.28
CA LEU A 323 -19.83 -20.16 3.43
C LEU A 323 -18.60 -19.25 3.67
N GLU A 324 -17.95 -18.78 2.61
CA GLU A 324 -16.84 -17.83 2.71
C GLU A 324 -17.30 -16.48 3.29
N ALA A 325 -18.46 -15.97 2.87
CA ALA A 325 -19.11 -14.81 3.46
C ALA A 325 -19.39 -15.00 4.97
N ILE A 326 -19.95 -16.16 5.37
CA ILE A 326 -20.20 -16.50 6.79
C ILE A 326 -18.90 -16.45 7.60
N ASN A 327 -17.86 -17.18 7.15
CA ASN A 327 -16.59 -17.24 7.86
C ASN A 327 -15.95 -15.84 7.99
N THR A 328 -16.09 -14.99 6.97
CA THR A 328 -15.58 -13.61 6.97
C THR A 328 -16.30 -12.74 8.02
N ILE A 329 -17.64 -12.81 8.07
CA ILE A 329 -18.44 -12.04 9.03
C ILE A 329 -18.20 -12.54 10.48
N GLU A 330 -18.13 -13.86 10.69
CA GLU A 330 -17.83 -14.44 12.02
C GLU A 330 -16.46 -13.99 12.53
N ASN A 331 -15.42 -14.00 11.69
CA ASN A 331 -14.08 -13.52 12.06
C ASN A 331 -14.08 -12.02 12.37
N PHE A 332 -14.78 -11.20 11.59
CA PHE A 332 -14.91 -9.76 11.84
C PHE A 332 -15.56 -9.46 13.20
N LEU A 333 -16.69 -10.09 13.50
CA LEU A 333 -17.38 -9.91 14.79
C LEU A 333 -16.54 -10.41 15.98
N ASN A 334 -15.84 -11.55 15.84
CA ASN A 334 -14.95 -12.06 16.87
C ASN A 334 -13.77 -11.10 17.16
N ASN A 335 -13.21 -10.47 16.12
CA ASN A 335 -12.14 -9.47 16.29
C ASN A 335 -12.64 -8.22 17.04
N LEU A 336 -13.84 -7.72 16.71
CA LEU A 336 -14.45 -6.60 17.44
C LEU A 336 -14.69 -6.94 18.92
N LYS A 337 -15.21 -8.13 19.20
CA LYS A 337 -15.38 -8.63 20.57
C LYS A 337 -14.05 -8.68 21.33
N SER A 338 -13.00 -9.26 20.73
CA SER A 338 -11.67 -9.35 21.35
C SER A 338 -11.05 -7.98 21.61
N ASN A 339 -11.30 -6.99 20.74
CA ASN A 339 -10.85 -5.62 20.97
C ASN A 339 -11.57 -4.98 22.15
N ALA A 340 -12.89 -5.18 22.28
CA ALA A 340 -13.67 -4.72 23.45
C ALA A 340 -13.19 -5.38 24.75
N GLU A 341 -12.94 -6.70 24.76
CA GLU A 341 -12.35 -7.43 25.90
C GLU A 341 -11.02 -6.81 26.36
N LYS A 342 -10.10 -6.56 25.41
CA LYS A 342 -8.81 -5.92 25.69
C LYS A 342 -8.96 -4.51 26.23
N ALA A 343 -9.91 -3.71 25.73
CA ALA A 343 -10.14 -2.36 26.22
C ALA A 343 -10.70 -2.34 27.65
N ILE A 344 -11.61 -3.26 27.99
CA ILE A 344 -12.15 -3.39 29.36
C ILE A 344 -11.07 -3.89 30.33
N PHE A 345 -10.19 -4.79 29.88
CA PHE A 345 -9.10 -5.33 30.71
C PHE A 345 -8.21 -4.24 31.31
N LEU A 346 -7.95 -3.15 30.56
CA LEU A 346 -7.10 -2.01 30.95
C LEU A 346 -7.68 -1.12 32.07
N LEU A 347 -8.95 -1.28 32.45
CA LEU A 347 -9.57 -0.55 33.56
C LEU A 347 -9.13 -1.13 34.93
N ASP A 348 -9.15 -0.33 36.01
CA ASP A 348 -8.84 -0.84 37.35
C ASP A 348 -9.90 -1.90 37.75
N GLU A 349 -9.47 -2.98 38.41
CA GLU A 349 -10.36 -4.05 38.86
C GLU A 349 -11.42 -3.57 39.86
N LYS A 350 -11.18 -2.43 40.52
CA LYS A 350 -12.11 -1.80 41.47
C LYS A 350 -13.07 -0.79 40.84
N ASP A 351 -13.02 -0.55 39.54
CA ASP A 351 -13.93 0.37 38.86
C ASP A 351 -15.28 -0.28 38.56
N ALA A 352 -16.35 0.28 39.13
CA ALA A 352 -17.74 -0.13 38.83
C ALA A 352 -18.06 -0.10 37.32
N LYS A 353 -17.37 0.77 36.56
CA LYS A 353 -17.49 0.84 35.09
C LYS A 353 -16.94 -0.42 34.39
N LYS A 354 -15.91 -1.06 34.92
CA LYS A 354 -15.37 -2.34 34.40
C LYS A 354 -16.42 -3.45 34.53
N GLU A 355 -17.12 -3.51 35.66
CA GLU A 355 -18.21 -4.47 35.88
C GLU A 355 -19.43 -4.20 34.96
N GLU A 356 -19.83 -2.93 34.82
CA GLU A 356 -20.90 -2.51 33.89
C GLU A 356 -20.58 -2.93 32.44
N LEU A 357 -19.36 -2.66 31.98
CA LEU A 357 -18.93 -2.97 30.61
C LEU A 357 -18.78 -4.48 30.38
N ASN A 358 -18.31 -5.25 31.36
CA ASN A 358 -18.31 -6.71 31.28
C ASN A 358 -19.73 -7.28 31.15
N LYS A 359 -20.70 -6.77 31.93
CA LYS A 359 -22.12 -7.18 31.81
C LYS A 359 -22.72 -6.79 30.45
N LYS A 360 -22.38 -5.62 29.90
CA LYS A 360 -22.76 -5.23 28.54
C LYS A 360 -22.14 -6.17 27.49
N LEU A 361 -20.86 -6.51 27.63
CA LEU A 361 -20.13 -7.37 26.70
C LEU A 361 -20.66 -8.81 26.67
N MET A 362 -21.05 -9.37 27.82
CA MET A 362 -21.70 -10.69 27.87
C MET A 362 -23.02 -10.75 27.09
N ASN A 363 -23.72 -9.62 26.96
CA ASN A 363 -25.01 -9.52 26.27
C ASN A 363 -24.91 -9.01 24.83
N ALA A 364 -23.74 -8.48 24.43
CA ALA A 364 -23.49 -7.91 23.10
C ALA A 364 -23.57 -8.98 21.99
N LYS A 365 -24.20 -8.63 20.86
CA LYS A 365 -24.40 -9.55 19.73
C LYS A 365 -24.15 -8.91 18.36
N THR A 366 -24.23 -7.59 18.26
CA THR A 366 -24.08 -6.83 17.01
C THR A 366 -22.72 -6.13 16.92
N GLN A 367 -22.31 -5.79 15.70
CA GLN A 367 -21.15 -4.92 15.45
C GLN A 367 -21.21 -3.64 16.31
N ASN A 368 -22.37 -2.99 16.35
CA ASN A 368 -22.57 -1.72 17.04
C ASN A 368 -22.46 -1.87 18.57
N ASP A 369 -22.85 -3.02 19.14
CA ASP A 369 -22.65 -3.29 20.57
C ASP A 369 -21.16 -3.35 20.92
N TYR A 370 -20.38 -4.14 20.18
CA TYR A 370 -18.94 -4.29 20.43
C TYR A 370 -18.17 -2.98 20.21
N GLU A 371 -18.49 -2.23 19.14
CA GLU A 371 -17.92 -0.90 18.87
C GLU A 371 -18.21 0.08 20.01
N ASN A 372 -19.47 0.16 20.46
CA ASN A 372 -19.85 1.08 21.54
C ASN A 372 -19.18 0.72 22.87
N ILE A 373 -19.08 -0.56 23.21
CA ILE A 373 -18.43 -1.04 24.44
C ILE A 373 -16.92 -0.74 24.40
N PHE A 374 -16.26 -0.97 23.25
CA PHE A 374 -14.86 -0.62 23.05
C PHE A 374 -14.62 0.89 23.23
N ILE A 375 -15.49 1.73 22.64
CA ILE A 375 -15.41 3.19 22.73
C ILE A 375 -15.68 3.68 24.18
N ASP A 376 -16.69 3.14 24.87
CA ASP A 376 -17.04 3.50 26.26
C ASP A 376 -15.89 3.13 27.22
N ALA A 377 -15.29 1.94 27.05
CA ALA A 377 -14.10 1.51 27.82
C ALA A 377 -12.89 2.44 27.60
N GLN A 378 -12.54 2.73 26.34
CA GLN A 378 -11.42 3.61 25.97
C GLN A 378 -11.62 5.05 26.46
N ASN A 379 -12.83 5.59 26.32
CA ASN A 379 -13.15 6.94 26.78
C ASN A 379 -13.09 7.05 28.31
N PHE A 380 -13.58 6.04 29.04
CA PHE A 380 -13.54 6.05 30.50
C PHE A 380 -12.10 5.96 31.03
N TYR A 381 -11.30 5.01 30.52
CA TYR A 381 -9.88 4.87 30.87
C TYR A 381 -9.12 6.20 30.74
N LYS A 382 -9.33 6.88 29.60
CA LYS A 382 -8.60 8.12 29.28
C LYS A 382 -9.17 9.35 30.00
N PHE A 383 -10.47 9.36 30.35
CA PHE A 383 -11.04 10.40 31.22
C PHE A 383 -10.48 10.33 32.65
N VAL A 384 -10.31 9.12 33.21
CA VAL A 384 -9.66 8.92 34.51
C VAL A 384 -8.20 9.40 34.45
N TRP A 385 -7.45 8.98 33.43
CA TRP A 385 -6.04 9.37 33.26
C TRP A 385 -5.83 10.89 33.19
N VAL A 386 -6.68 11.63 32.47
CA VAL A 386 -6.56 13.10 32.38
C VAL A 386 -6.88 13.79 33.71
N LEU A 387 -7.86 13.29 34.47
CA LEU A 387 -8.22 13.82 35.79
C LEU A 387 -7.10 13.68 36.85
N GLU A 388 -6.15 12.78 36.63
CA GLU A 388 -5.03 12.51 37.56
C GLU A 388 -3.77 13.31 37.22
N THR A 389 -3.79 14.17 36.20
CA THR A 389 -2.67 15.08 35.90
C THR A 389 -2.67 16.32 36.81
N ASP A 390 -1.50 16.73 37.31
CA ASP A 390 -1.34 17.85 38.27
C ASP A 390 -2.04 19.14 37.82
N GLU A 391 -1.92 19.45 36.52
CA GLU A 391 -2.55 20.61 35.88
C GLU A 391 -4.08 20.60 35.97
N VAL A 392 -4.70 19.43 35.72
CA VAL A 392 -6.17 19.25 35.82
C VAL A 392 -6.60 19.20 37.29
N MET A 393 -5.81 18.58 38.17
CA MET A 393 -5.98 18.62 39.61
C MET A 393 -6.02 20.06 40.14
N GLU A 394 -5.08 20.93 39.75
CA GLU A 394 -5.04 22.33 40.19
C GLU A 394 -6.17 23.18 39.59
N ILE A 395 -6.56 22.95 38.33
CA ILE A 395 -7.76 23.56 37.74
C ILE A 395 -9.01 23.21 38.55
N ASN A 396 -9.16 21.93 38.95
CA ASN A 396 -10.30 21.44 39.70
C ASN A 396 -10.26 21.86 41.18
N LYS A 397 -9.08 22.01 41.81
CA LYS A 397 -8.95 22.61 43.15
C LYS A 397 -9.35 24.09 43.14
N LYS A 398 -8.94 24.87 42.13
CA LYS A 398 -9.36 26.28 41.98
C LYS A 398 -10.88 26.39 41.82
N GLU A 399 -11.49 25.53 41.01
CA GLU A 399 -12.95 25.42 40.88
C GLU A 399 -13.64 25.17 42.24
N LEU A 400 -13.09 24.24 43.04
CA LEU A 400 -13.62 23.93 44.37
C LEU A 400 -13.42 25.07 45.38
N LEU A 401 -12.32 25.81 45.31
CA LEU A 401 -12.08 26.98 46.14
C LEU A 401 -13.09 28.10 45.80
N GLU A 402 -13.41 28.32 44.51
CA GLU A 402 -14.45 29.27 44.11
C GLU A 402 -15.85 28.86 44.60
N LEU A 403 -16.21 27.57 44.50
CA LEU A 403 -17.48 27.06 45.05
C LEU A 403 -17.53 27.17 46.58
N SER A 404 -16.48 26.74 47.27
CA SER A 404 -16.35 26.84 48.72
C SER A 404 -16.41 28.30 49.20
N ASN A 405 -15.83 29.22 48.44
CA ASN A 405 -15.89 30.65 48.75
C ASN A 405 -17.31 31.26 48.69
N SER A 406 -18.27 30.57 48.06
CA SER A 406 -19.69 30.94 48.01
C SER A 406 -20.49 30.47 49.23
N ILE A 407 -19.91 29.67 50.13
CA ILE A 407 -20.51 29.26 51.41
C ILE A 407 -20.50 30.45 52.36
N SER A 408 -21.64 30.67 53.03
CA SER A 408 -21.86 31.82 53.92
C SER A 408 -21.23 31.67 55.31
N ASP A 409 -21.23 30.47 55.87
CA ASP A 409 -20.52 30.19 57.14
C ASP A 409 -19.00 30.15 56.95
N ILE A 410 -18.32 31.12 57.56
CA ILE A 410 -16.85 31.27 57.54
C ILE A 410 -16.14 30.02 58.08
N ASN A 411 -16.69 29.36 59.11
CA ASN A 411 -16.04 28.19 59.71
C ASN A 411 -16.10 26.97 58.76
N THR A 412 -17.26 26.70 58.17
CA THR A 412 -17.42 25.65 57.16
C THR A 412 -16.62 25.94 55.89
N LYS A 413 -16.62 27.20 55.42
CA LYS A 413 -15.81 27.66 54.28
C LYS A 413 -14.32 27.44 54.50
N ASN A 414 -13.78 27.86 55.64
CA ASN A 414 -12.37 27.67 55.97
C ASN A 414 -12.02 26.18 56.09
N LYS A 415 -12.90 25.37 56.69
CA LYS A 415 -12.75 23.91 56.77
C LYS A 415 -12.68 23.26 55.37
N PHE A 416 -13.57 23.63 54.45
CA PHE A 416 -13.53 23.12 53.08
C PHE A 416 -12.29 23.61 52.32
N ASN A 417 -11.90 24.89 52.45
CA ASN A 417 -10.68 25.41 51.83
C ASN A 417 -9.42 24.65 52.29
N SER A 418 -9.29 24.35 53.60
CA SER A 418 -8.21 23.51 54.12
C SER A 418 -8.25 22.08 53.56
N GLN A 419 -9.44 21.48 53.43
CA GLN A 419 -9.60 20.16 52.82
C GLN A 419 -9.22 20.14 51.35
N ILE A 420 -9.59 21.17 50.57
CA ILE A 420 -9.27 21.28 49.14
C ILE A 420 -7.74 21.37 48.93
N ASN A 421 -7.07 22.22 49.71
CA ASN A 421 -5.62 22.38 49.63
C ASN A 421 -4.86 21.09 49.98
N ALA A 422 -5.45 20.22 50.80
CA ALA A 422 -4.87 18.93 51.21
C ALA A 422 -5.15 17.76 50.24
N ILE A 423 -5.95 17.94 49.18
CA ILE A 423 -6.29 16.89 48.21
C ILE A 423 -5.04 16.34 47.53
N LYS A 424 -4.90 15.00 47.54
CA LYS A 424 -3.83 14.27 46.84
C LYS A 424 -4.31 13.43 45.65
N ASN A 425 -5.61 13.21 45.48
CA ASN A 425 -6.15 12.39 44.40
C ASN A 425 -7.57 12.78 43.95
N SER A 426 -7.96 12.28 42.78
CA SER A 426 -9.26 12.49 42.13
C SER A 426 -10.47 12.02 42.96
N LYS A 427 -10.32 10.96 43.78
CA LYS A 427 -11.38 10.39 44.62
C LYS A 427 -11.69 11.29 45.83
N GLU A 428 -10.68 11.84 46.48
CA GLU A 428 -10.82 12.88 47.52
C GLU A 428 -11.48 14.15 46.95
N LEU A 429 -11.03 14.58 45.77
CA LEU A 429 -11.57 15.75 45.07
C LEU A 429 -13.07 15.62 44.82
N PHE A 430 -13.52 14.48 44.28
CA PHE A 430 -14.93 14.21 44.06
C PHE A 430 -15.74 14.21 45.37
N LYS A 431 -15.21 13.58 46.43
CA LYS A 431 -15.88 13.52 47.74
C LYS A 431 -16.05 14.91 48.36
N ILE A 432 -15.04 15.77 48.29
CA ILE A 432 -15.10 17.15 48.78
C ILE A 432 -16.06 17.99 47.91
N LYS A 433 -16.05 17.82 46.58
CA LYS A 433 -17.01 18.46 45.67
C LYS A 433 -18.46 18.19 46.05
N GLN A 434 -18.82 16.93 46.30
CA GLN A 434 -20.17 16.55 46.69
C GLN A 434 -20.58 17.20 48.03
N ASN A 435 -19.68 17.26 49.01
CA ASN A 435 -19.96 17.88 50.30
C ASN A 435 -20.20 19.41 50.19
N ILE A 436 -19.42 20.10 49.36
CA ILE A 436 -19.58 21.54 49.08
C ILE A 436 -20.91 21.79 48.36
N ILE A 437 -21.22 20.99 47.33
CA ILE A 437 -22.48 21.07 46.59
C ILE A 437 -23.69 20.85 47.52
N LEU A 438 -23.64 19.84 48.39
CA LEU A 438 -24.70 19.56 49.35
C LEU A 438 -24.91 20.74 50.31
N LYS A 439 -23.81 21.33 50.83
CA LYS A 439 -23.86 22.50 51.72
C LYS A 439 -24.45 23.72 51.02
N LEU A 440 -24.04 24.02 49.79
CA LEU A 440 -24.57 25.15 49.00
C LEU A 440 -26.07 24.98 48.66
N LYS A 441 -26.51 23.75 48.32
CA LYS A 441 -27.94 23.44 48.11
C LYS A 441 -28.75 23.71 49.39
N ASN A 442 -28.23 23.30 50.54
CA ASN A 442 -28.91 23.46 51.84
C ASN A 442 -28.88 24.90 52.38
N GLU A 443 -27.87 25.72 52.03
CA GLU A 443 -27.82 27.13 52.45
C GLU A 443 -28.72 28.05 51.61
N ASN A 444 -28.74 27.87 50.28
CA ASN A 444 -29.54 28.74 49.42
C ASN A 444 -29.88 28.08 48.07
N GLU A 445 -30.90 27.22 48.08
CA GLU A 445 -31.30 26.45 46.90
C GLU A 445 -31.66 27.33 45.68
N SER A 446 -32.18 28.55 45.89
CA SER A 446 -32.52 29.47 44.81
C SER A 446 -31.29 30.11 44.15
N LYS A 447 -30.17 30.23 44.87
CA LYS A 447 -28.88 30.73 44.34
C LYS A 447 -27.94 29.63 43.85
N PHE A 448 -28.22 28.35 44.14
CA PHE A 448 -27.36 27.23 43.79
C PHE A 448 -26.95 27.19 42.31
N LEU A 449 -27.91 27.38 41.39
CA LEU A 449 -27.63 27.39 39.94
C LEU A 449 -26.65 28.51 39.55
N MET A 450 -26.83 29.71 40.12
CA MET A 450 -25.96 30.86 39.88
C MET A 450 -24.53 30.62 40.37
N TYR A 451 -24.34 29.95 41.51
CA TYR A 451 -23.01 29.59 41.99
C TYR A 451 -22.28 28.65 41.01
N ILE A 452 -22.95 27.58 40.55
CA ILE A 452 -22.37 26.65 39.56
C ILE A 452 -22.08 27.36 38.23
N GLN A 453 -23.01 28.19 37.74
CA GLN A 453 -22.82 28.96 36.50
C GLN A 453 -21.63 29.92 36.58
N ASN A 454 -21.47 30.65 37.70
CA ASN A 454 -20.34 31.57 37.89
C ASN A 454 -19.01 30.82 37.92
N THR A 455 -18.94 29.69 38.64
CA THR A 455 -17.76 28.83 38.68
C THR A 455 -17.40 28.28 37.29
N LEU A 456 -18.37 27.76 36.54
CA LEU A 456 -18.13 27.28 35.17
C LEU A 456 -17.68 28.41 34.23
N ASN A 457 -18.25 29.61 34.35
CA ASN A 457 -17.83 30.78 33.58
C ASN A 457 -16.37 31.18 33.92
N ASN A 458 -15.98 31.21 35.19
CA ASN A 458 -14.59 31.46 35.57
C ASN A 458 -13.65 30.37 35.03
N LYS A 459 -14.06 29.10 35.10
CA LYS A 459 -13.30 27.97 34.54
C LYS A 459 -13.10 28.10 33.02
N ILE A 460 -14.14 28.49 32.27
CA ILE A 460 -14.04 28.77 30.82
C ILE A 460 -13.13 29.97 30.56
N LYS A 461 -13.31 31.07 31.29
CA LYS A 461 -12.52 32.31 31.16
C LYS A 461 -11.03 32.03 31.30
N ASN A 462 -10.66 31.26 32.33
CA ASN A 462 -9.29 30.94 32.73
C ASN A 462 -8.67 29.74 31.97
N SER A 463 -9.41 29.08 31.06
CA SER A 463 -8.89 28.00 30.20
C SER A 463 -8.14 28.54 28.97
N ASP A 464 -7.33 27.72 28.31
CA ASP A 464 -6.66 28.09 27.04
C ASP A 464 -7.50 27.80 25.78
N LEU A 465 -8.82 27.75 25.91
CA LEU A 465 -9.73 27.53 24.77
C LEU A 465 -9.75 28.74 23.81
N PHE A 466 -9.89 28.46 22.50
CA PHE A 466 -10.11 29.50 21.48
C PHE A 466 -11.33 30.37 21.81
N SER A 467 -11.25 31.68 21.50
CA SER A 467 -12.30 32.65 21.83
C SER A 467 -13.69 32.28 21.29
N SER A 468 -13.76 31.70 20.09
CA SER A 468 -15.02 31.17 19.52
C SER A 468 -15.63 30.07 20.40
N LYS A 469 -14.79 29.14 20.90
CA LYS A 469 -15.20 28.03 21.74
C LYS A 469 -15.56 28.48 23.17
N LYS A 470 -14.80 29.43 23.73
CA LYS A 470 -15.18 30.10 24.99
C LYS A 470 -16.56 30.74 24.88
N ASN A 471 -16.83 31.50 23.81
CA ASN A 471 -18.13 32.13 23.58
C ASN A 471 -19.28 31.12 23.43
N GLU A 472 -19.04 29.99 22.75
CA GLU A 472 -20.01 28.88 22.66
C GLU A 472 -20.35 28.31 24.06
N LEU A 473 -19.33 28.04 24.87
CA LEU A 473 -19.49 27.46 26.21
C LEU A 473 -20.13 28.46 27.19
N PHE A 474 -19.74 29.73 27.17
CA PHE A 474 -20.41 30.79 27.95
C PHE A 474 -21.90 30.85 27.64
N GLY A 475 -22.27 30.80 26.36
CA GLY A 475 -23.68 30.77 25.94
C GLY A 475 -24.42 29.50 26.35
N LYS A 476 -23.74 28.37 26.52
CA LYS A 476 -24.32 27.12 27.06
C LYS A 476 -24.51 27.20 28.57
N VAL A 477 -23.51 27.64 29.33
CA VAL A 477 -23.58 27.80 30.79
C VAL A 477 -24.67 28.80 31.19
N HIS A 478 -24.73 29.95 30.53
CA HIS A 478 -25.70 31.00 30.84
C HIS A 478 -27.17 30.56 30.62
N ARG A 479 -27.43 29.66 29.65
CA ARG A 479 -28.78 29.15 29.35
C ARG A 479 -29.14 27.85 30.09
N ALA A 480 -28.21 27.23 30.81
CA ALA A 480 -28.43 25.95 31.47
C ALA A 480 -29.45 26.06 32.60
N THR A 481 -30.49 25.21 32.59
CA THR A 481 -31.40 25.07 33.73
C THR A 481 -30.80 24.20 34.84
N LYS A 482 -31.45 24.17 36.01
CA LYS A 482 -31.06 23.32 37.15
C LYS A 482 -31.05 21.81 36.83
N ALA A 483 -31.79 21.37 35.81
CA ALA A 483 -31.80 19.98 35.34
C ALA A 483 -30.65 19.67 34.35
N GLU A 484 -30.16 20.68 33.63
CA GLU A 484 -29.16 20.53 32.56
C GLU A 484 -27.73 20.87 33.02
N ILE A 485 -27.58 21.62 34.12
CA ILE A 485 -26.30 22.17 34.57
C ILE A 485 -25.22 21.09 34.78
N ASP A 486 -25.59 19.91 35.27
CA ASP A 486 -24.67 18.77 35.46
C ASP A 486 -24.18 18.20 34.11
N GLU A 487 -24.97 18.29 33.04
CA GLU A 487 -24.56 17.87 31.69
C GLU A 487 -23.73 18.96 31.00
N VAL A 488 -24.07 20.23 31.23
CA VAL A 488 -23.30 21.37 30.74
C VAL A 488 -21.93 21.44 31.41
N GLU A 489 -21.83 21.19 32.72
CA GLU A 489 -20.56 21.01 33.44
C GLU A 489 -19.71 19.92 32.77
N LYS A 490 -20.28 18.73 32.51
CA LYS A 490 -19.55 17.64 31.85
C LYS A 490 -19.00 18.05 30.49
N LYS A 491 -19.79 18.77 29.67
CA LYS A 491 -19.37 19.27 28.36
C LYS A 491 -18.25 20.33 28.47
N VAL A 492 -18.36 21.27 29.41
CA VAL A 492 -17.30 22.27 29.67
C VAL A 492 -16.00 21.57 30.07
N ASN A 493 -16.07 20.61 30.99
CA ASN A 493 -14.90 19.84 31.44
C ASN A 493 -14.28 19.03 30.29
N GLN A 494 -15.08 18.33 29.48
CA GLN A 494 -14.60 17.58 28.31
C GLN A 494 -13.82 18.45 27.31
N GLU A 495 -14.33 19.63 26.98
CA GLU A 495 -13.71 20.54 26.01
C GLU A 495 -12.39 21.13 26.53
N ILE A 496 -12.35 21.52 27.82
CA ILE A 496 -11.11 22.00 28.46
C ILE A 496 -10.05 20.89 28.53
N TYR A 497 -10.45 19.68 28.94
CA TYR A 497 -9.53 18.54 29.05
C TYR A 497 -9.02 18.04 27.70
N LEU A 498 -9.86 18.11 26.64
CA LEU A 498 -9.45 17.83 25.27
C LEU A 498 -8.39 18.82 24.79
N ASN A 499 -8.55 20.11 25.07
CA ASN A 499 -7.56 21.14 24.73
C ASN A 499 -6.22 20.87 25.43
N ILE A 500 -6.23 20.52 26.73
CA ILE A 500 -5.02 20.15 27.48
C ILE A 500 -4.34 18.92 26.86
N LEU A 501 -5.10 17.88 26.48
CA LEU A 501 -4.56 16.72 25.76
C LEU A 501 -3.91 17.10 24.42
N GLN A 502 -4.54 17.99 23.64
CA GLN A 502 -3.98 18.47 22.37
C GLN A 502 -2.67 19.24 22.58
N GLN A 503 -2.57 20.08 23.62
CA GLN A 503 -1.31 20.74 23.98
C GLN A 503 -0.24 19.74 24.44
N LYS A 504 -0.59 18.70 25.21
CA LYS A 504 0.35 17.65 25.62
C LYS A 504 0.84 16.81 24.44
N VAL A 505 0.00 16.55 23.44
CA VAL A 505 0.45 15.93 22.16
C VAL A 505 1.45 16.82 21.44
N ILE A 506 1.18 18.12 21.33
CA ILE A 506 2.11 19.08 20.71
C ILE A 506 3.46 19.07 21.47
N GLN A 507 3.44 19.12 22.80
CA GLN A 507 4.64 19.02 23.63
C GLN A 507 5.37 17.67 23.47
N ALA A 508 4.65 16.55 23.37
CA ALA A 508 5.26 15.24 23.11
C ALA A 508 5.93 15.20 21.73
N ILE A 509 5.26 15.71 20.68
CA ILE A 509 5.85 15.81 19.33
C ILE A 509 7.15 16.66 19.35
N TYR A 510 7.20 17.74 20.14
CA TYR A 510 8.43 18.52 20.34
C TYR A 510 9.57 17.76 21.06
N LYS A 511 9.26 16.73 21.85
CA LYS A 511 10.27 15.88 22.51
C LYS A 511 10.83 14.78 21.58
N SER A 512 10.30 14.58 20.37
CA SER A 512 10.73 13.52 19.45
C SER A 512 11.56 14.07 18.28
N ASN A 513 12.45 13.25 17.70
CA ASN A 513 13.32 13.66 16.60
C ASN A 513 12.59 13.83 15.26
N ASN A 514 13.22 14.53 14.30
CA ASN A 514 12.63 14.90 13.00
C ASN A 514 12.01 13.73 12.20
N LYS A 515 12.58 12.51 12.30
CA LYS A 515 12.12 11.34 11.54
C LYS A 515 10.85 10.69 12.11
N SER A 516 10.68 10.79 13.43
CA SER A 516 9.46 10.38 14.13
C SER A 516 8.40 11.49 14.07
N ARG A 517 8.81 12.73 14.32
CA ARG A 517 7.99 13.95 14.26
C ARG A 517 7.28 14.15 12.93
N SER A 518 7.98 14.03 11.79
CA SER A 518 7.40 14.18 10.45
C SER A 518 6.31 13.15 10.10
N LYS A 519 6.30 11.99 10.76
CA LYS A 519 5.21 10.99 10.64
C LYS A 519 4.00 11.30 11.52
N LEU A 520 4.20 12.08 12.60
CA LEU A 520 3.15 12.49 13.53
C LEU A 520 2.47 13.79 13.06
N GLU A 521 3.23 14.75 12.53
CA GLU A 521 2.73 16.04 12.00
C GLU A 521 1.80 15.89 10.79
N GLN A 522 1.81 14.75 10.08
CA GLN A 522 0.87 14.45 8.99
C GLN A 522 -0.58 14.23 9.47
N LYS A 523 -0.81 14.08 10.78
CA LYS A 523 -2.14 13.96 11.37
C LYS A 523 -2.59 15.31 11.95
N GLU A 524 -3.72 15.82 11.50
CA GLU A 524 -4.33 17.03 12.07
C GLU A 524 -4.76 16.79 13.53
N VAL A 525 -3.92 17.18 14.49
CA VAL A 525 -4.12 16.99 15.94
C VAL A 525 -5.49 17.50 16.43
N ILE A 526 -6.04 18.53 15.78
CA ILE A 526 -7.35 19.11 16.09
C ILE A 526 -8.50 18.15 15.76
N ASN A 527 -8.34 17.28 14.76
CA ASN A 527 -9.34 16.34 14.26
C ASN A 527 -9.18 14.91 14.82
N LEU A 528 -8.14 14.68 15.63
CA LEU A 528 -7.91 13.41 16.31
C LEU A 528 -8.84 13.22 17.51
N LYS A 529 -9.35 12.00 17.68
CA LYS A 529 -10.16 11.63 18.84
C LYS A 529 -9.28 11.61 20.11
N PRO A 530 -9.86 11.80 21.31
CA PRO A 530 -9.11 11.81 22.58
C PRO A 530 -8.20 10.58 22.77
N PHE A 531 -8.61 9.42 22.25
CA PHE A 531 -7.81 8.21 22.34
C PHE A 531 -6.54 8.26 21.49
N GLU A 532 -6.62 8.79 20.27
CA GLU A 532 -5.50 8.92 19.33
C GLU A 532 -4.45 9.90 19.84
N LEU A 533 -4.90 10.95 20.56
CA LEU A 533 -4.03 11.91 21.24
C LEU A 533 -3.19 11.24 22.33
N VAL A 534 -3.82 10.51 23.26
CA VAL A 534 -3.11 9.80 24.34
C VAL A 534 -2.17 8.73 23.79
N ASP A 535 -2.56 8.02 22.72
CA ASP A 535 -1.70 7.00 22.12
C ASP A 535 -0.45 7.61 21.48
N ILE A 536 -0.51 8.85 20.97
CA ILE A 536 0.68 9.57 20.49
C ILE A 536 1.62 9.91 21.66
N ILE A 537 1.08 10.45 22.78
CA ILE A 537 1.89 10.77 23.98
C ILE A 537 2.60 9.51 24.49
N ASN A 538 1.84 8.44 24.75
CA ASN A 538 2.38 7.19 25.30
C ASN A 538 3.42 6.54 24.38
N ASN A 539 3.25 6.59 23.06
CA ASN A 539 4.24 6.05 22.12
C ASN A 539 5.53 6.88 22.10
N VAL A 540 5.44 8.21 22.18
CA VAL A 540 6.64 9.06 22.26
C VAL A 540 7.37 8.85 23.59
N GLU A 541 6.66 8.85 24.71
CA GLU A 541 7.26 8.61 26.04
C GLU A 541 7.89 7.22 26.14
N LYS A 542 7.22 6.19 25.60
CA LYS A 542 7.79 4.84 25.51
C LYS A 542 9.06 4.83 24.65
N ASN A 543 9.05 5.45 23.47
CA ASN A 543 10.23 5.48 22.60
C ASN A 543 11.41 6.19 23.30
N ILE A 544 11.16 7.31 23.98
CA ILE A 544 12.18 8.03 24.77
C ILE A 544 12.73 7.14 25.89
N ASN A 545 11.87 6.45 26.63
CA ASN A 545 12.27 5.55 27.73
C ASN A 545 13.05 4.32 27.24
N ASP A 546 12.58 3.65 26.18
CA ASP A 546 13.24 2.49 25.58
C ASP A 546 14.64 2.89 25.03
N LYS A 547 14.74 4.08 24.42
CA LYS A 547 16.02 4.64 23.91
C LYS A 547 16.95 5.03 25.06
N ASN A 548 16.48 5.78 26.05
CA ASN A 548 17.25 6.14 27.25
C ASN A 548 17.82 4.90 27.93
N LYS A 549 17.00 3.84 28.09
CA LYS A 549 17.45 2.55 28.63
C LYS A 549 18.54 1.91 27.78
N LYS A 550 18.39 1.83 26.45
CA LYS A 550 19.42 1.31 25.54
C LYS A 550 20.75 2.06 25.71
N ILE A 551 20.71 3.39 25.69
CA ILE A 551 21.92 4.22 25.82
C ILE A 551 22.56 4.06 27.19
N ARG A 552 21.75 3.96 28.27
CA ARG A 552 22.24 3.66 29.62
C ARG A 552 22.97 2.31 29.68
N ASP A 553 22.40 1.27 29.08
CA ASP A 553 23.01 -0.06 29.00
C ASP A 553 24.28 -0.08 28.14
N GLU A 554 24.46 0.88 27.22
CA GLU A 554 25.68 1.05 26.42
C GLU A 554 26.75 1.89 27.15
N ILE A 555 26.39 2.98 27.83
CA ILE A 555 27.29 3.77 28.69
C ILE A 555 27.91 2.90 29.79
N LEU A 556 27.13 1.99 30.37
CA LEU A 556 27.62 1.06 31.40
C LEU A 556 28.74 0.11 30.93
N LYS A 557 28.95 -0.05 29.60
CA LYS A 557 30.01 -0.88 29.00
C LYS A 557 31.32 -0.13 28.78
N LEU A 558 31.35 1.20 28.98
CA LEU A 558 32.57 1.99 28.85
C LEU A 558 33.60 1.60 29.92
N LYS A 559 34.88 1.61 29.54
CA LYS A 559 36.01 1.25 30.43
C LYS A 559 36.49 2.39 31.34
N ASP A 560 36.11 3.63 31.05
CA ASP A 560 36.51 4.82 31.81
C ASP A 560 35.37 5.24 32.74
N GLU A 561 35.56 5.03 34.05
CA GLU A 561 34.53 5.30 35.06
C GLU A 561 34.23 6.80 35.24
N SER A 562 35.19 7.70 34.94
CA SER A 562 34.95 9.15 35.03
C SER A 562 34.00 9.60 33.90
N ILE A 563 34.27 9.14 32.68
CA ILE A 563 33.44 9.44 31.51
C ILE A 563 32.05 8.81 31.66
N LYS A 564 31.99 7.58 32.17
CA LYS A 564 30.75 6.85 32.45
C LYS A 564 29.88 7.57 33.50
N ALA A 565 30.47 8.16 34.53
CA ALA A 565 29.74 8.96 35.52
C ALA A 565 29.15 10.24 34.90
N GLU A 566 29.93 10.97 34.09
CA GLU A 566 29.51 12.21 33.42
C GLU A 566 28.36 11.96 32.43
N LEU A 567 28.47 10.94 31.56
CA LEU A 567 27.41 10.58 30.62
C LEU A 567 26.12 10.07 31.30
N LEU A 568 26.23 9.40 32.45
CA LEU A 568 25.05 8.97 33.22
C LEU A 568 24.34 10.16 33.89
N ASP A 569 25.08 11.18 34.33
CA ASP A 569 24.53 12.43 34.87
C ASP A 569 23.83 13.26 33.76
N GLU A 570 24.46 13.43 32.59
CA GLU A 570 23.82 14.07 31.43
C GLU A 570 22.57 13.30 30.96
N LEU A 571 22.62 11.97 30.88
CA LEU A 571 21.47 11.14 30.50
C LEU A 571 20.32 11.24 31.52
N SER A 572 20.63 11.43 32.80
CA SER A 572 19.61 11.67 33.84
C SER A 572 18.90 13.03 33.72
N LYS A 573 19.54 14.00 33.05
CA LYS A 573 19.03 15.37 32.82
C LYS A 573 18.32 15.53 31.47
N SER A 574 18.51 14.59 30.54
CA SER A 574 17.86 14.55 29.23
C SER A 574 16.32 14.57 29.32
N LYS A 575 15.67 15.33 28.43
CA LYS A 575 14.21 15.52 28.38
C LYS A 575 13.59 15.28 26.99
N THR A 576 14.42 15.21 25.95
CA THR A 576 14.01 14.94 24.57
C THR A 576 14.77 13.73 23.98
N GLU A 577 14.20 13.14 22.94
CA GLU A 577 14.86 12.13 22.11
C GLU A 577 16.14 12.70 21.47
N SER A 578 16.17 14.00 21.13
CA SER A 578 17.35 14.66 20.57
C SER A 578 18.49 14.82 21.57
N ASP A 579 18.19 14.98 22.86
CA ASP A 579 19.20 15.04 23.92
C ASP A 579 19.86 13.66 24.08
N ILE A 580 19.06 12.60 24.04
CA ILE A 580 19.54 11.21 24.11
C ILE A 580 20.36 10.86 22.86
N ASP A 581 19.96 11.32 21.68
CA ASP A 581 20.71 11.16 20.43
C ASP A 581 22.07 11.89 20.49
N LEU A 582 22.12 13.05 21.14
CA LEU A 582 23.37 13.78 21.40
C LEU A 582 24.31 12.98 22.31
N ILE A 583 23.77 12.35 23.36
CA ILE A 583 24.50 11.53 24.32
C ILE A 583 24.96 10.20 23.71
N GLU A 584 24.17 9.59 22.83
CA GLU A 584 24.59 8.43 22.02
C GLU A 584 25.80 8.80 21.15
N VAL A 585 25.79 9.97 20.51
CA VAL A 585 26.92 10.49 19.72
C VAL A 585 28.13 10.87 20.61
N GLN A 586 27.93 11.48 21.79
CA GLN A 586 28.99 11.74 22.77
C GLN A 586 29.66 10.43 23.22
N MET A 587 28.89 9.42 23.58
CA MET A 587 29.38 8.10 23.97
C MET A 587 30.23 7.46 22.86
N GLN A 588 29.77 7.50 21.61
CA GLN A 588 30.49 6.99 20.43
C GLN A 588 31.77 7.79 20.13
N LEU A 589 31.75 9.12 20.32
CA LEU A 589 32.92 10.00 20.27
C LEU A 589 33.95 9.64 21.34
N LEU A 590 33.51 9.38 22.56
CA LEU A 590 34.35 9.12 23.74
C LEU A 590 35.00 7.74 23.70
N ASN A 591 34.34 6.75 23.07
CA ASN A 591 34.90 5.42 22.79
C ASN A 591 35.88 5.40 21.60
N GLY A 592 36.09 6.53 20.91
CA GLY A 592 37.03 6.65 19.79
C GLY A 592 36.52 6.16 18.43
N GLU A 593 35.21 5.93 18.29
CA GLU A 593 34.64 5.34 17.07
C GLU A 593 33.99 6.35 16.12
N TYR A 594 33.80 7.63 16.48
CA TYR A 594 33.03 8.58 15.66
C TYR A 594 33.55 8.76 14.22
N GLU A 595 34.83 9.08 14.00
CA GLU A 595 35.37 9.19 12.64
C GLU A 595 35.35 7.84 11.89
N LYS A 596 35.36 6.72 12.62
CA LYS A 596 35.23 5.36 12.07
C LYS A 596 33.78 5.07 11.66
N ILE A 597 32.79 5.48 12.44
CA ILE A 597 31.36 5.36 12.15
C ILE A 597 30.97 6.27 10.98
N LYS A 598 31.38 7.55 11.00
CA LYS A 598 31.11 8.50 9.90
C LYS A 598 31.72 8.02 8.57
N ALA A 599 32.94 7.47 8.62
CA ALA A 599 33.53 6.80 7.47
C ALA A 599 32.71 5.58 7.05
N PHE A 600 32.31 4.70 7.99
CA PHE A 600 31.55 3.48 7.70
C PHE A 600 30.19 3.76 7.05
N GLU A 601 29.42 4.71 7.59
CA GLU A 601 28.14 5.14 7.04
C GLU A 601 28.29 5.72 5.62
N THR A 602 29.31 6.56 5.41
CA THR A 602 29.57 7.17 4.09
C THR A 602 30.07 6.13 3.07
N ILE A 603 30.94 5.22 3.47
CA ILE A 603 31.46 4.13 2.64
C ILE A 603 30.36 3.10 2.33
N ASN A 604 29.38 2.90 3.21
CA ASN A 604 28.22 2.03 2.95
C ASN A 604 27.16 2.65 2.04
N LYS A 605 27.25 3.94 1.70
CA LYS A 605 26.49 4.51 0.58
C LYS A 605 27.08 4.14 -0.78
N LEU A 606 28.34 3.67 -0.84
CA LEU A 606 28.94 3.15 -2.07
C LEU A 606 28.40 1.75 -2.39
N SER A 607 28.36 1.42 -3.68
CA SER A 607 27.89 0.12 -4.17
C SER A 607 28.72 -1.03 -3.62
N ASN A 608 28.07 -2.18 -3.39
CA ASN A 608 28.78 -3.41 -3.04
C ASN A 608 29.77 -3.87 -4.13
N PHE A 609 29.60 -3.41 -5.37
CA PHE A 609 30.48 -3.73 -6.50
C PHE A 609 31.56 -2.66 -6.76
N ASN A 610 31.57 -1.54 -6.03
CA ASN A 610 32.57 -0.50 -6.20
C ASN A 610 33.90 -0.94 -5.54
N PHE A 611 34.98 -1.03 -6.34
CA PHE A 611 36.29 -1.46 -5.86
C PHE A 611 36.87 -0.54 -4.77
N GLU A 612 36.64 0.77 -4.87
CA GLU A 612 37.16 1.73 -3.88
C GLU A 612 36.46 1.59 -2.54
N ARG A 613 35.21 1.11 -2.50
CA ARG A 613 34.53 0.74 -1.24
C ARG A 613 35.33 -0.31 -0.46
N PHE A 614 35.87 -1.32 -1.12
CA PHE A 614 36.69 -2.35 -0.48
C PHE A 614 37.99 -1.77 0.10
N MET A 615 38.68 -0.92 -0.67
CA MET A 615 39.90 -0.23 -0.21
C MET A 615 39.64 0.69 0.98
N LEU A 616 38.51 1.40 0.98
CA LEU A 616 38.09 2.29 2.06
C LEU A 616 37.65 1.51 3.32
N LEU A 617 36.96 0.38 3.16
CA LEU A 617 36.63 -0.52 4.28
C LEU A 617 37.87 -1.18 4.91
N ASN A 618 38.91 -1.48 4.12
CA ASN A 618 40.17 -1.98 4.68
C ASN A 618 40.88 -0.90 5.53
N THR A 619 40.91 0.34 5.05
CA THR A 619 41.36 1.50 5.85
C THR A 619 40.54 1.67 7.12
N LEU A 620 39.25 1.31 7.10
CA LEU A 620 38.37 1.40 8.27
C LEU A 620 38.61 0.27 9.29
N ASN A 621 38.99 -0.92 8.83
CA ASN A 621 39.19 -2.11 9.66
C ASN A 621 40.62 -2.22 10.23
N ASP A 622 41.60 -1.48 9.72
CA ASP A 622 42.95 -1.43 10.28
C ASP A 622 42.95 -0.80 11.69
N PRO A 623 43.35 -1.53 12.76
CA PRO A 623 43.43 -0.99 14.12
C PRO A 623 44.49 0.11 14.30
N LYS A 624 45.35 0.38 13.30
CA LYS A 624 46.32 1.49 13.29
C LYS A 624 45.79 2.77 12.64
N SER A 625 44.60 2.76 12.04
CA SER A 625 44.10 3.91 11.28
C SER A 625 43.93 5.17 12.11
N THR A 626 44.53 6.26 11.63
CA THR A 626 44.46 7.56 12.30
C THR A 626 43.15 8.29 11.96
N LYS A 627 42.78 9.24 12.81
CA LYS A 627 41.66 10.15 12.59
C LYS A 627 41.69 10.81 11.19
N GLU A 628 42.89 11.18 10.72
CA GLU A 628 43.10 11.84 9.44
C GLU A 628 42.92 10.89 8.25
N MET A 629 43.34 9.62 8.38
CA MET A 629 43.07 8.57 7.40
C MET A 629 41.56 8.31 7.25
N LEU A 630 40.81 8.30 8.35
CA LEU A 630 39.35 8.12 8.36
C LEU A 630 38.60 9.32 7.76
N ILE A 631 39.08 10.55 7.98
CA ILE A 631 38.56 11.76 7.33
C ILE A 631 38.81 11.70 5.81
N ASN A 632 40.02 11.34 5.38
CA ASN A 632 40.34 11.19 3.96
C ASN A 632 39.50 10.09 3.29
N ALA A 633 39.27 8.97 3.96
CA ALA A 633 38.39 7.91 3.48
C ALA A 633 36.93 8.40 3.30
N THR A 634 36.42 9.18 4.26
CA THR A 634 35.10 9.83 4.19
C THR A 634 35.00 10.81 3.03
N ASN A 635 36.03 11.63 2.81
CA ASN A 635 36.06 12.60 1.72
C ASN A 635 36.05 11.91 0.34
N LYS A 636 36.87 10.87 0.16
CA LYS A 636 36.93 10.12 -1.10
C LYS A 636 35.63 9.36 -1.42
N ALA A 637 34.95 8.82 -0.41
CA ALA A 637 33.62 8.23 -0.60
C ALA A 637 32.58 9.28 -1.05
N ASN A 638 32.57 10.47 -0.43
CA ASN A 638 31.69 11.57 -0.83
C ASN A 638 31.98 12.09 -2.25
N GLU A 639 33.24 12.11 -2.68
CA GLU A 639 33.64 12.48 -4.04
C GLU A 639 33.05 11.53 -5.08
N ILE A 640 33.16 10.21 -4.85
CA ILE A 640 32.57 9.19 -5.72
C ILE A 640 31.05 9.38 -5.83
N ILE A 641 30.34 9.53 -4.70
CA ILE A 641 28.89 9.73 -4.67
C ILE A 641 28.49 10.98 -5.48
N ARG A 642 29.20 12.11 -5.30
CA ARG A 642 28.93 13.36 -6.06
C ARG A 642 29.13 13.19 -7.56
N ASN A 643 30.14 12.43 -7.99
CA ASN A 643 30.40 12.17 -9.41
C ASN A 643 29.28 11.33 -10.03
N VAL A 644 28.82 10.27 -9.35
CA VAL A 644 27.67 9.48 -9.81
C VAL A 644 26.38 10.30 -9.77
N GLN A 645 26.21 11.17 -8.77
CA GLN A 645 25.06 12.07 -8.64
C GLN A 645 25.00 13.09 -9.79
N HIS A 646 26.13 13.66 -10.17
CA HIS A 646 26.23 14.55 -11.33
C HIS A 646 25.85 13.82 -12.63
N ASN A 647 26.30 12.58 -12.81
CA ASN A 647 25.91 11.75 -13.95
C ASN A 647 24.40 11.45 -13.97
N ALA A 648 23.81 11.11 -12.82
CA ALA A 648 22.37 10.87 -12.70
C ALA A 648 21.54 12.11 -13.08
N ILE A 649 21.94 13.30 -12.61
CA ILE A 649 21.31 14.57 -12.97
C ILE A 649 21.40 14.82 -14.49
N ASN A 650 22.58 14.59 -15.09
CA ASN A 650 22.79 14.78 -16.53
C ASN A 650 21.94 13.82 -17.39
N GLU A 651 21.76 12.56 -16.97
CA GLU A 651 20.86 11.62 -17.66
C GLU A 651 19.38 12.00 -17.48
N VAL A 652 18.96 12.44 -16.29
CA VAL A 652 17.58 12.88 -16.05
C VAL A 652 17.22 14.15 -16.85
N GLU A 653 18.14 15.08 -17.07
CA GLU A 653 17.90 16.24 -17.95
C GLU A 653 17.63 15.83 -19.42
N LYS A 654 18.10 14.66 -19.90
CA LYS A 654 17.75 14.17 -21.24
C LYS A 654 16.27 13.82 -21.37
N ILE A 655 15.63 13.36 -20.30
CA ILE A 655 14.19 12.98 -20.30
C ILE A 655 13.25 14.14 -19.96
N ARG A 656 13.78 15.37 -19.83
CA ARG A 656 12.99 16.57 -19.59
C ARG A 656 11.85 16.73 -20.60
N GLY A 657 10.62 16.80 -20.10
CA GLY A 657 9.39 16.77 -20.91
C GLY A 657 8.61 15.45 -20.88
N LEU A 658 9.05 14.46 -20.10
CA LEU A 658 8.23 13.33 -19.63
C LEU A 658 7.59 13.62 -18.27
N ASP A 659 6.53 12.88 -17.94
CA ASP A 659 5.81 12.99 -16.66
C ASP A 659 6.71 12.60 -15.46
N ASP A 660 7.68 11.69 -15.65
CA ASP A 660 8.57 11.17 -14.59
C ASP A 660 9.73 12.11 -14.21
N TYR A 661 10.02 13.11 -15.04
CA TYR A 661 11.17 14.02 -14.89
C TYR A 661 11.21 14.71 -13.53
N ASP A 662 10.09 15.32 -13.10
CA ASP A 662 10.02 16.08 -11.85
C ASP A 662 10.27 15.19 -10.62
N SER A 663 9.96 13.88 -10.68
CA SER A 663 10.22 12.94 -9.59
C SER A 663 11.70 12.54 -9.56
N LEU A 664 12.23 12.09 -10.70
CA LEU A 664 13.59 11.59 -10.81
C LEU A 664 14.64 12.69 -10.56
N ILE A 665 14.37 13.94 -10.96
CA ILE A 665 15.31 15.05 -10.71
C ILE A 665 15.33 15.45 -9.23
N ILE A 666 14.22 15.29 -8.50
CA ILE A 666 14.19 15.51 -7.04
C ILE A 666 14.96 14.40 -6.33
N GLU A 667 14.74 13.14 -6.72
CA GLU A 667 15.41 11.97 -6.13
C GLU A 667 16.93 11.99 -6.38
N ALA A 668 17.36 12.32 -7.61
CA ALA A 668 18.77 12.49 -7.95
C ALA A 668 19.46 13.63 -7.17
N ASN A 669 18.73 14.66 -6.72
CA ASN A 669 19.27 15.78 -5.94
C ASN A 669 19.27 15.55 -4.42
N ASP A 670 18.85 14.38 -3.92
CA ASP A 670 18.86 14.10 -2.48
C ASP A 670 20.27 13.71 -1.99
N LEU A 671 20.74 14.36 -0.92
CA LEU A 671 22.06 14.12 -0.30
C LEU A 671 22.13 12.81 0.53
N SER A 672 20.98 12.16 0.77
CA SER A 672 20.87 10.93 1.53
C SER A 672 20.97 9.65 0.69
N VAL A 673 20.81 9.76 -0.63
CA VAL A 673 20.79 8.66 -1.61
C VAL A 673 22.14 7.93 -1.74
N SER A 674 22.08 6.63 -2.06
CA SER A 674 23.25 5.77 -2.28
C SER A 674 23.69 5.67 -3.75
N GLU A 675 24.91 5.18 -4.00
CA GLU A 675 25.44 4.94 -5.34
C GLU A 675 24.58 3.96 -6.15
N ASP A 676 24.09 2.87 -5.53
CA ASP A 676 23.20 1.91 -6.19
C ASP A 676 21.88 2.57 -6.64
N GLN A 677 21.29 3.42 -5.80
CA GLN A 677 20.08 4.18 -6.14
C GLN A 677 20.31 5.21 -7.25
N LEU A 678 21.47 5.87 -7.28
CA LEU A 678 21.83 6.77 -8.39
C LEU A 678 22.02 6.01 -9.70
N ASN A 679 22.60 4.81 -9.65
CA ASN A 679 22.75 3.93 -10.81
C ASN A 679 21.38 3.42 -11.31
N ASP A 680 20.44 3.13 -10.41
CA ASP A 680 19.05 2.81 -10.79
C ASP A 680 18.38 4.01 -11.49
N ILE A 681 18.54 5.23 -10.96
CA ILE A 681 18.03 6.47 -11.59
C ILE A 681 18.65 6.68 -12.98
N ILE A 682 19.96 6.49 -13.13
CA ILE A 682 20.67 6.51 -14.42
C ILE A 682 20.04 5.50 -15.38
N SER A 683 19.87 4.24 -14.96
CA SER A 683 19.32 3.19 -15.80
C SER A 683 17.87 3.46 -16.22
N VAL A 684 17.04 4.01 -15.34
CA VAL A 684 15.65 4.38 -15.64
C VAL A 684 15.61 5.56 -16.62
N ALA A 685 16.38 6.62 -16.38
CA ALA A 685 16.43 7.78 -17.25
C ALA A 685 16.95 7.43 -18.66
N SER A 686 18.05 6.67 -18.75
CA SER A 686 18.59 6.21 -20.03
C SER A 686 17.61 5.29 -20.76
N GLY A 687 16.94 4.36 -20.06
CA GLY A 687 15.92 3.49 -20.68
C GLY A 687 14.73 4.26 -21.24
N LEU A 688 14.17 5.22 -20.49
CA LEU A 688 13.10 6.10 -20.97
C LEU A 688 13.51 6.95 -22.17
N TYR A 689 14.77 7.40 -22.20
CA TYR A 689 15.34 8.15 -23.30
C TYR A 689 15.49 7.28 -24.57
N ASP A 690 16.09 6.10 -24.44
CA ASP A 690 16.34 5.19 -25.56
C ASP A 690 15.05 4.60 -26.13
N ASP A 691 14.02 4.35 -25.31
CA ASP A 691 12.68 3.96 -25.77
C ASP A 691 12.06 5.04 -26.67
N GLU A 692 12.09 6.30 -26.24
CA GLU A 692 11.52 7.40 -27.02
C GLU A 692 12.34 7.66 -28.30
N LYS A 693 13.67 7.63 -28.20
CA LYS A 693 14.58 7.76 -29.35
C LYS A 693 14.39 6.62 -30.36
N SER A 694 14.13 5.40 -29.89
CA SER A 694 13.86 4.21 -30.73
C SER A 694 12.52 4.30 -31.45
N LYS A 695 11.46 4.84 -30.83
CA LYS A 695 10.18 5.14 -31.50
C LYS A 695 10.39 6.12 -32.66
N ILE A 696 11.18 7.17 -32.43
CA ILE A 696 11.45 8.23 -33.42
C ILE A 696 12.35 7.70 -34.56
N LEU A 697 13.36 6.87 -34.25
CA LEU A 697 14.16 6.15 -35.25
C LEU A 697 13.29 5.20 -36.10
N THR A 698 12.33 4.52 -35.48
CA THR A 698 11.36 3.66 -36.18
C THR A 698 10.48 4.49 -37.11
N ASN A 699 9.98 5.64 -36.64
CA ASN A 699 9.17 6.55 -37.44
C ASN A 699 10.00 7.16 -38.61
N TRP A 700 11.26 7.52 -38.37
CA TRP A 700 12.21 7.94 -39.42
C TRP A 700 12.41 6.84 -40.47
N HIS A 701 12.62 5.59 -40.03
CA HIS A 701 12.81 4.46 -40.93
C HIS A 701 11.58 4.18 -41.80
N GLN A 702 10.37 4.27 -41.23
CA GLN A 702 9.12 4.02 -41.93
C GLN A 702 8.73 5.15 -42.88
N LYS A 703 8.96 6.40 -42.48
CA LYS A 703 8.52 7.59 -43.22
C LYS A 703 9.67 8.27 -43.95
N ALA A 704 10.64 8.81 -43.24
CA ALA A 704 11.64 9.69 -43.83
C ALA A 704 12.74 8.99 -44.65
N LYS A 705 13.17 7.77 -44.33
CA LYS A 705 14.43 7.15 -44.82
C LYS A 705 14.82 7.38 -46.29
N ALA A 706 13.86 7.32 -47.22
CA ALA A 706 14.10 7.46 -48.68
C ALA A 706 13.76 8.87 -49.23
N ARG A 707 13.55 9.87 -48.37
CA ARG A 707 13.07 11.21 -48.71
C ARG A 707 14.21 12.23 -48.73
N GLU A 708 14.08 13.26 -49.57
CA GLU A 708 14.99 14.39 -49.59
C GLU A 708 15.11 15.02 -48.19
N GLY A 709 16.33 15.36 -47.76
CA GLY A 709 16.62 15.90 -46.43
C GLY A 709 16.49 14.92 -45.24
N ALA A 710 16.14 13.66 -45.46
CA ALA A 710 16.02 12.68 -44.38
C ALA A 710 17.34 12.38 -43.65
N MET A 711 18.48 12.46 -44.35
CA MET A 711 19.80 12.30 -43.73
C MET A 711 20.11 13.40 -42.70
N ASP A 712 19.62 14.62 -42.90
CA ASP A 712 19.88 15.72 -41.97
C ASP A 712 19.02 15.61 -40.71
N LEU A 713 17.77 15.13 -40.84
CA LEU A 713 17.00 14.70 -39.66
C LEU A 713 17.66 13.52 -38.93
N MET A 714 18.25 12.56 -39.65
CA MET A 714 18.99 11.45 -39.03
C MET A 714 20.23 11.93 -38.25
N LYS A 715 20.95 12.94 -38.75
CA LYS A 715 22.03 13.61 -37.99
C LYS A 715 21.47 14.28 -36.74
N GLN A 716 20.32 14.98 -36.85
CA GLN A 716 19.66 15.63 -35.71
C GLN A 716 19.12 14.62 -34.66
N ILE A 717 18.73 13.40 -35.03
CA ILE A 717 18.38 12.33 -34.07
C ILE A 717 19.63 11.79 -33.36
N LYS A 718 20.76 11.72 -34.06
CA LYS A 718 22.02 11.17 -33.53
C LYS A 718 22.76 12.11 -32.58
N SER A 719 22.58 13.43 -32.71
CA SER A 719 23.11 14.40 -31.73
C SER A 719 22.45 14.27 -30.37
N ASP A 720 23.20 14.54 -29.29
CA ASP A 720 22.68 14.56 -27.93
C ASP A 720 21.68 15.72 -27.74
N LYS A 721 20.41 15.33 -27.63
CA LYS A 721 19.25 16.21 -27.49
C LYS A 721 18.29 15.63 -26.47
N ASN A 722 17.61 16.49 -25.72
CA ASN A 722 16.55 16.07 -24.81
C ASN A 722 15.28 15.60 -25.56
N ILE A 723 14.34 15.00 -24.82
CA ILE A 723 13.09 14.46 -25.38
C ILE A 723 12.21 15.53 -26.05
N ILE A 724 12.18 16.78 -25.55
CA ILE A 724 11.43 17.87 -26.18
C ILE A 724 11.94 18.11 -27.61
N GLU A 725 13.25 18.23 -27.78
CA GLU A 725 13.86 18.44 -29.10
C GLU A 725 13.73 17.21 -30.02
N LEU A 726 13.87 15.99 -29.48
CA LEU A 726 13.65 14.77 -30.26
C LEU A 726 12.21 14.70 -30.80
N ARG A 727 11.21 15.07 -30.00
CA ARG A 727 9.79 15.12 -30.44
C ARG A 727 9.55 16.17 -31.53
N LEU A 728 10.28 17.30 -31.53
CA LEU A 728 10.24 18.25 -32.64
C LEU A 728 10.82 17.65 -33.94
N ILE A 729 11.87 16.83 -33.84
CA ILE A 729 12.42 16.10 -35.01
C ILE A 729 11.43 15.04 -35.51
N ASP A 730 10.74 14.33 -34.61
CA ASP A 730 9.64 13.43 -35.01
C ASP A 730 8.55 14.18 -35.77
N ARG A 731 8.20 15.40 -35.32
CA ARG A 731 7.23 16.21 -36.06
C ARG A 731 7.74 16.61 -37.45
N LYS A 732 9.02 16.95 -37.61
CA LYS A 732 9.64 17.17 -38.93
C LYS A 732 9.60 15.91 -39.82
N ILE A 733 9.84 14.71 -39.27
CA ILE A 733 9.75 13.43 -39.99
C ILE A 733 8.34 13.22 -40.56
N ASN A 734 7.32 13.48 -39.74
CA ASN A 734 5.93 13.42 -40.16
C ASN A 734 5.59 14.53 -41.18
N GLY A 735 6.25 15.69 -41.12
CA GLY A 735 6.12 16.76 -42.12
C GLY A 735 6.68 16.40 -43.49
N LEU A 736 7.89 15.82 -43.56
CA LEU A 736 8.49 15.35 -44.82
C LEU A 736 7.63 14.31 -45.54
N GLU A 737 6.81 13.54 -44.81
CA GLU A 737 5.83 12.63 -45.42
C GLU A 737 4.77 13.33 -46.26
N LEU A 738 4.33 14.48 -45.80
CA LEU A 738 3.25 15.23 -46.43
C LEU A 738 3.81 16.06 -47.59
N ILE A 739 5.00 16.65 -47.40
CA ILE A 739 5.72 17.40 -48.43
C ILE A 739 6.09 16.49 -49.62
N ASN A 740 6.61 15.28 -49.41
CA ASN A 740 7.02 14.41 -50.51
C ASN A 740 5.86 13.76 -51.29
N LYS A 741 4.60 14.02 -50.90
CA LYS A 741 3.39 13.64 -51.66
C LYS A 741 2.93 14.75 -52.61
N LEU A 742 3.68 15.85 -52.72
CA LEU A 742 3.44 16.93 -53.69
C LEU A 742 3.95 16.54 -55.09
N ASN A 743 3.17 16.88 -56.11
CA ASN A 743 3.54 16.65 -57.52
C ASN A 743 4.54 17.68 -58.09
N ASP A 744 4.86 18.74 -57.33
CA ASP A 744 5.78 19.81 -57.74
C ASP A 744 7.15 19.65 -57.06
N SER A 745 8.15 19.20 -57.83
CA SER A 745 9.50 18.94 -57.32
C SER A 745 10.24 20.19 -56.82
N LYS A 746 9.88 21.39 -57.29
CA LYS A 746 10.47 22.65 -56.81
C LYS A 746 9.91 23.01 -55.43
N LYS A 747 8.60 22.82 -55.23
CA LYS A 747 7.95 23.04 -53.92
C LYS A 747 8.28 21.96 -52.89
N VAL A 748 8.48 20.70 -53.31
CA VAL A 748 9.03 19.64 -52.44
C VAL A 748 10.36 20.12 -51.83
N LYS A 749 11.29 20.62 -52.67
CA LYS A 749 12.60 21.11 -52.22
C LYS A 749 12.50 22.32 -51.30
N GLU A 750 11.66 23.29 -51.66
CA GLU A 750 11.45 24.52 -50.90
C GLU A 750 10.94 24.22 -49.48
N PHE A 751 9.85 23.48 -49.33
CA PHE A 751 9.28 23.13 -48.02
C PHE A 751 10.17 22.16 -47.24
N THR A 752 10.83 21.21 -47.90
CA THR A 752 11.81 20.30 -47.25
C THR A 752 12.94 21.09 -46.60
N LYS A 753 13.52 22.06 -47.31
CA LYS A 753 14.57 22.93 -46.77
C LYS A 753 14.07 23.76 -45.59
N GLN A 754 12.95 24.48 -45.77
CA GLN A 754 12.34 25.28 -44.70
C GLN A 754 12.08 24.46 -43.43
N LEU A 755 11.57 23.23 -43.57
CA LEU A 755 11.26 22.36 -42.43
C LEU A 755 12.52 21.88 -41.69
N ILE A 756 13.61 21.64 -42.40
CA ILE A 756 14.87 21.14 -41.84
C ILE A 756 15.64 22.25 -41.13
N ASP A 757 15.69 23.45 -41.73
CA ASP A 757 16.46 24.61 -41.26
C ASP A 757 15.94 25.20 -39.93
N ILE A 758 14.69 24.92 -39.52
CA ILE A 758 14.14 25.35 -38.23
C ILE A 758 14.95 24.76 -37.06
N SER A 759 15.51 25.59 -36.18
CA SER A 759 16.21 25.07 -35.00
C SER A 759 15.24 24.44 -34.00
N THR A 760 15.55 23.23 -33.51
CA THR A 760 14.73 22.56 -32.47
C THR A 760 14.89 23.20 -31.09
N SER A 761 15.92 24.02 -30.89
CA SER A 761 16.17 24.74 -29.64
C SER A 761 15.47 26.11 -29.54
N SER A 762 14.75 26.57 -30.59
CA SER A 762 13.98 27.81 -30.49
C SER A 762 12.65 27.58 -29.76
N ILE A 763 12.22 28.60 -29.00
CA ILE A 763 10.99 28.56 -28.18
C ILE A 763 9.73 28.39 -29.04
N ASP A 764 9.77 28.86 -30.28
CA ASP A 764 8.70 28.85 -31.27
C ASP A 764 8.85 27.75 -32.34
N ALA A 765 9.82 26.84 -32.20
CA ALA A 765 10.17 25.83 -33.21
C ALA A 765 8.98 24.98 -33.67
N LEU A 766 8.08 24.59 -32.74
CA LEU A 766 6.87 23.84 -33.08
C LEU A 766 5.92 24.64 -33.98
N GLU A 767 5.75 25.93 -33.73
CA GLU A 767 4.86 26.79 -34.51
C GLU A 767 5.42 27.01 -35.92
N GLN A 768 6.74 27.20 -36.05
CA GLN A 768 7.41 27.24 -37.35
C GLN A 768 7.27 25.92 -38.12
N ILE A 769 7.43 24.77 -37.45
CA ILE A 769 7.27 23.43 -38.04
C ILE A 769 5.85 23.22 -38.56
N GLU A 770 4.83 23.51 -37.75
CA GLU A 770 3.43 23.38 -38.16
C GLU A 770 3.09 24.31 -39.32
N LYS A 771 3.62 25.54 -39.34
CA LYS A 771 3.40 26.49 -40.42
C LYS A 771 3.85 25.92 -41.77
N VAL A 772 5.08 25.42 -41.87
CA VAL A 772 5.63 24.82 -43.12
C VAL A 772 4.83 23.59 -43.55
N ILE A 773 4.45 22.72 -42.60
CA ILE A 773 3.62 21.54 -42.88
C ILE A 773 2.24 21.95 -43.43
N ASN A 774 1.60 22.94 -42.83
CA ASN A 774 0.27 23.42 -43.22
C ASN A 774 0.30 24.12 -44.59
N GLU A 775 1.32 24.92 -44.88
CA GLU A 775 1.53 25.53 -46.20
C GLU A 775 1.70 24.46 -47.30
N ALA A 776 2.46 23.39 -47.03
CA ALA A 776 2.60 22.26 -47.95
C ALA A 776 1.28 21.50 -48.15
N ILE A 777 0.50 21.24 -47.08
CA ILE A 777 -0.82 20.60 -47.19
C ILE A 777 -1.78 21.44 -48.05
N ILE A 778 -1.82 22.75 -47.84
CA ILE A 778 -2.67 23.68 -48.61
C ILE A 778 -2.23 23.70 -50.10
N PHE A 779 -0.92 23.71 -50.36
CA PHE A 779 -0.38 23.64 -51.72
C PHE A 779 -0.74 22.31 -52.43
N SER A 780 -0.74 21.19 -51.70
CA SER A 780 -1.15 19.86 -52.24
C SER A 780 -2.59 19.84 -52.76
N ALA A 781 -3.47 20.65 -52.17
CA ALA A 781 -4.86 20.77 -52.56
C ALA A 781 -5.08 21.87 -53.62
N SER A 782 -4.19 22.87 -53.70
CA SER A 782 -4.33 23.94 -54.69
C SER A 782 -4.13 23.45 -56.12
N THR A 783 -3.24 22.48 -56.34
CA THR A 783 -2.92 21.90 -57.66
C THR A 783 -4.04 21.03 -58.26
N LYS A 784 -5.08 20.66 -57.48
CA LYS A 784 -6.16 19.76 -57.92
C LYS A 784 -7.37 20.46 -58.57
N ASN A 785 -7.33 21.78 -58.78
CA ASN A 785 -8.42 22.59 -59.35
C ASN A 785 -9.82 22.37 -58.72
N ASN A 786 -9.88 21.92 -57.45
CA ASN A 786 -11.12 21.69 -56.73
C ASN A 786 -11.10 22.47 -55.41
N GLU A 787 -11.96 23.50 -55.31
CA GLU A 787 -11.98 24.41 -54.16
C GLU A 787 -12.48 23.75 -52.87
N ILE A 788 -13.39 22.77 -52.98
CA ILE A 788 -13.86 22.00 -51.81
C ILE A 788 -12.70 21.19 -51.22
N GLN A 789 -11.83 20.60 -52.07
CA GLN A 789 -10.62 19.92 -51.60
C GLN A 789 -9.63 20.88 -50.92
N ARG A 790 -9.51 22.13 -51.39
CA ARG A 790 -8.72 23.18 -50.70
C ARG A 790 -9.28 23.50 -49.31
N ILE A 791 -10.61 23.55 -49.16
CA ILE A 791 -11.28 23.81 -47.88
C ILE A 791 -11.11 22.61 -46.93
N ILE A 792 -11.27 21.38 -47.41
CA ILE A 792 -10.97 20.15 -46.65
C ILE A 792 -9.52 20.14 -46.16
N ALA A 793 -8.56 20.51 -47.01
CA ALA A 793 -7.16 20.63 -46.62
C ALA A 793 -6.96 21.69 -45.51
N LYS A 794 -7.49 22.91 -45.68
CA LYS A 794 -7.50 23.97 -44.65
C LYS A 794 -8.19 23.55 -43.33
N THR A 795 -9.15 22.63 -43.39
CA THR A 795 -9.84 22.09 -42.20
C THR A 795 -8.90 21.22 -41.37
N ASN A 796 -8.11 20.36 -42.03
CA ASN A 796 -7.16 19.46 -41.36
C ASN A 796 -5.98 20.20 -40.73
N THR A 797 -5.70 21.43 -41.16
CA THR A 797 -4.62 22.30 -40.65
C THR A 797 -5.06 23.23 -39.52
N LEU A 798 -6.27 23.09 -38.96
CA LEU A 798 -6.72 23.92 -37.83
C LEU A 798 -5.89 23.61 -36.55
N PRO A 799 -5.47 24.62 -35.76
CA PRO A 799 -4.35 24.51 -34.82
C PRO A 799 -4.67 23.85 -33.46
N TYR A 800 -5.65 22.94 -33.42
CA TYR A 800 -6.06 22.20 -32.22
C TYR A 800 -4.93 21.35 -31.63
N PRO A 801 -4.87 21.15 -30.30
CA PRO A 801 -3.84 20.32 -29.65
C PRO A 801 -3.64 18.91 -30.21
N ASP A 802 -4.70 18.20 -30.63
CA ASP A 802 -4.62 16.85 -31.23
C ASP A 802 -4.37 16.89 -32.76
N GLY A 803 -4.17 18.07 -33.35
CA GLY A 803 -4.12 18.29 -34.80
C GLY A 803 -5.35 17.71 -35.50
N GLN A 804 -5.17 17.14 -36.70
CA GLN A 804 -6.23 16.51 -37.50
C GLN A 804 -7.10 15.47 -36.77
N ASN A 805 -6.63 14.91 -35.64
CA ASN A 805 -7.36 13.93 -34.86
C ASN A 805 -8.40 14.54 -33.91
N ALA A 806 -8.36 15.86 -33.69
CA ALA A 806 -9.27 16.58 -32.80
C ALA A 806 -10.75 16.30 -33.16
N PRO A 807 -11.63 15.98 -32.18
CA PRO A 807 -13.06 15.83 -32.40
C PRO A 807 -13.70 17.00 -33.16
N ALA A 808 -13.28 18.24 -32.89
CA ALA A 808 -13.77 19.42 -33.61
C ALA A 808 -13.46 19.36 -35.13
N ILE A 809 -12.24 18.97 -35.53
CA ILE A 809 -11.88 18.81 -36.96
C ILE A 809 -12.73 17.71 -37.60
N LYS A 810 -12.93 16.58 -36.92
CA LYS A 810 -13.78 15.48 -37.39
C LYS A 810 -15.24 15.93 -37.59
N GLU A 811 -15.77 16.75 -36.69
CA GLU A 811 -17.12 17.34 -36.82
C GLU A 811 -17.22 18.26 -38.06
N ILE A 812 -16.26 19.17 -38.22
CA ILE A 812 -16.22 20.12 -39.35
C ILE A 812 -16.13 19.36 -40.69
N LEU A 813 -15.25 18.37 -40.79
CA LEU A 813 -15.10 17.51 -41.96
C LEU A 813 -16.38 16.72 -42.26
N ALA A 814 -17.02 16.12 -41.24
CA ALA A 814 -18.27 15.40 -41.41
C ALA A 814 -19.39 16.30 -41.96
N ARG A 815 -19.41 17.59 -41.57
CA ARG A 815 -20.37 18.58 -42.07
C ARG A 815 -20.10 18.98 -43.52
N ILE A 816 -18.84 19.16 -43.91
CA ILE A 816 -18.45 19.39 -45.31
C ILE A 816 -18.82 18.18 -46.19
N LEU A 817 -18.49 16.97 -45.74
CA LEU A 817 -18.84 15.71 -46.43
C LEU A 817 -20.36 15.48 -46.52
N LYS A 818 -21.15 15.99 -45.55
CA LYS A 818 -22.61 15.97 -45.61
C LYS A 818 -23.13 16.90 -46.71
N ILE A 819 -22.64 18.15 -46.78
CA ILE A 819 -23.05 19.12 -47.82
C ILE A 819 -22.74 18.60 -49.22
N GLN A 820 -21.60 17.93 -49.43
CA GLN A 820 -21.28 17.30 -50.72
C GLN A 820 -22.31 16.25 -51.18
N LYS A 821 -23.01 15.61 -50.23
CA LYS A 821 -24.07 14.60 -50.46
C LYS A 821 -25.49 15.20 -50.50
N GLU A 822 -25.65 16.50 -50.28
CA GLU A 822 -26.97 17.15 -50.41
C GLU A 822 -27.39 17.24 -51.88
N ASN A 823 -28.71 17.14 -52.12
CA ASN A 823 -29.29 17.22 -53.47
C ASN A 823 -29.41 18.70 -53.90
N LEU A 824 -28.26 19.32 -54.17
CA LEU A 824 -28.07 20.72 -54.55
C LEU A 824 -27.16 20.81 -55.78
N ASN A 825 -27.19 21.95 -56.49
CA ASN A 825 -26.19 22.21 -57.53
C ASN A 825 -24.81 22.48 -56.89
N GLU A 826 -23.74 22.34 -57.69
CA GLU A 826 -22.36 22.49 -57.18
C GLU A 826 -22.02 23.91 -56.72
N SER A 827 -22.69 24.95 -57.25
CA SER A 827 -22.50 26.34 -56.81
C SER A 827 -23.03 26.56 -55.39
N ASP A 828 -24.21 26.01 -55.08
CA ASP A 828 -24.83 26.11 -53.75
C ASP A 828 -24.06 25.28 -52.71
N LYS A 829 -23.60 24.08 -53.09
CA LYS A 829 -22.70 23.27 -52.25
C LYS A 829 -21.41 24.04 -51.92
N LEU A 830 -20.77 24.62 -52.93
CA LEU A 830 -19.54 25.40 -52.76
C LEU A 830 -19.79 26.63 -51.87
N THR A 831 -20.92 27.31 -52.03
CA THR A 831 -21.32 28.47 -51.21
C THR A 831 -21.48 28.08 -49.73
N LYS A 832 -22.26 27.03 -49.43
CA LYS A 832 -22.40 26.50 -48.05
C LYS A 832 -21.07 26.05 -47.43
N ILE A 833 -20.15 25.51 -48.24
CA ILE A 833 -18.82 25.07 -47.77
C ILE A 833 -17.89 26.28 -47.55
N ARG A 834 -18.00 27.35 -48.36
CA ARG A 834 -17.32 28.64 -48.12
C ARG A 834 -17.80 29.31 -46.83
N GLU A 835 -19.10 29.28 -46.52
CA GLU A 835 -19.63 29.81 -45.24
C GLU A 835 -19.00 29.14 -44.00
N ILE A 836 -18.65 27.85 -44.11
CA ILE A 836 -17.87 27.14 -43.09
C ILE A 836 -16.43 27.66 -43.04
N ALA A 837 -15.76 27.73 -44.19
CA ALA A 837 -14.35 28.15 -44.29
C ALA A 837 -14.13 29.60 -43.82
N ASN A 838 -15.07 30.51 -44.08
CA ASN A 838 -15.03 31.91 -43.69
C ASN A 838 -14.99 32.11 -42.15
N LYS A 839 -15.26 31.07 -41.36
CA LYS A 839 -15.18 31.10 -39.89
C LYS A 839 -13.80 30.70 -39.35
N TYR A 840 -12.89 30.23 -40.20
CA TYR A 840 -11.62 29.64 -39.75
C TYR A 840 -10.67 30.63 -39.10
N ASP A 841 -10.59 31.88 -39.57
CA ASP A 841 -9.68 32.87 -38.99
C ASP A 841 -10.04 33.22 -37.53
N ASN A 842 -11.34 33.38 -37.25
CA ASN A 842 -11.84 33.53 -35.87
C ASN A 842 -11.60 32.27 -35.03
N LEU A 843 -11.79 31.08 -35.59
CA LEU A 843 -11.56 29.82 -34.89
C LEU A 843 -10.08 29.62 -34.55
N ILE A 844 -9.18 29.89 -35.49
CA ILE A 844 -7.72 29.88 -35.31
C ILE A 844 -7.32 30.82 -34.17
N LYS A 845 -7.84 32.06 -34.18
CA LYS A 845 -7.61 33.05 -33.12
C LYS A 845 -8.06 32.52 -31.76
N MET A 846 -9.29 32.05 -31.64
CA MET A 846 -9.85 31.53 -30.38
C MET A 846 -9.09 30.32 -29.82
N ILE A 847 -8.61 29.43 -30.69
CA ILE A 847 -7.79 28.27 -30.30
C ILE A 847 -6.43 28.73 -29.77
N ASN A 848 -5.75 29.64 -30.47
CA ASN A 848 -4.41 30.09 -30.10
C ASN A 848 -4.42 30.90 -28.78
N GLU A 849 -5.41 31.79 -28.58
CA GLU A 849 -5.65 32.46 -27.28
C GLU A 849 -5.72 31.46 -26.12
N ARG A 850 -6.39 30.32 -26.33
CA ARG A 850 -6.64 29.31 -25.30
C ARG A 850 -5.46 28.37 -25.11
N LYS A 851 -4.69 28.05 -26.16
CA LYS A 851 -3.39 27.38 -26.03
C LYS A 851 -2.42 28.19 -25.17
N ILE A 852 -2.43 29.52 -25.29
CA ILE A 852 -1.67 30.42 -24.41
C ILE A 852 -2.17 30.27 -22.96
N MET A 853 -3.49 30.34 -22.71
CA MET A 853 -4.06 30.16 -21.37
C MET A 853 -3.67 28.84 -20.70
N ILE A 854 -3.60 27.72 -21.44
CA ILE A 854 -3.22 26.41 -20.89
C ILE A 854 -1.84 26.45 -20.20
N ASN A 855 -0.91 27.27 -20.68
CA ASN A 855 0.41 27.37 -20.08
C ASN A 855 0.39 28.00 -18.66
N TYR A 856 -0.67 28.73 -18.29
CA TYR A 856 -0.81 29.38 -16.99
C TYR A 856 -1.25 28.42 -15.85
N VAL A 857 -1.61 27.16 -16.13
CA VAL A 857 -1.99 26.18 -15.10
C VAL A 857 -0.94 25.07 -14.93
N SER A 858 -0.99 24.37 -13.80
CA SER A 858 -0.10 23.25 -13.47
C SER A 858 -0.18 22.11 -14.51
N PRO A 859 0.91 21.33 -14.72
CA PRO A 859 0.96 20.25 -15.71
C PRO A 859 -0.23 19.28 -15.63
N LYS A 860 -0.62 18.92 -14.39
CA LYS A 860 -1.79 18.09 -14.06
C LYS A 860 -3.11 18.62 -14.66
N ARG A 861 -3.27 19.93 -14.80
CA ARG A 861 -4.48 20.59 -15.34
C ARG A 861 -4.39 20.82 -16.85
N ARG A 862 -3.18 20.99 -17.41
CA ARG A 862 -2.98 21.21 -18.86
C ARG A 862 -3.62 20.10 -19.71
N LYS A 863 -3.44 18.83 -19.32
CA LYS A 863 -4.01 17.66 -20.00
C LYS A 863 -5.55 17.72 -20.11
N TYR A 864 -6.23 18.16 -19.04
CA TYR A 864 -7.69 18.30 -19.03
C TYR A 864 -8.17 19.44 -19.94
N LEU A 865 -7.50 20.59 -19.91
CA LEU A 865 -7.85 21.73 -20.75
C LEU A 865 -7.61 21.45 -22.24
N ASN A 866 -6.53 20.75 -22.61
CA ASN A 866 -6.31 20.29 -23.98
C ASN A 866 -7.48 19.44 -24.51
N ILE A 867 -7.97 18.48 -23.71
CA ILE A 867 -9.12 17.63 -24.06
C ILE A 867 -10.39 18.44 -24.32
N LEU A 868 -10.63 19.52 -23.56
CA LEU A 868 -11.76 20.42 -23.78
C LEU A 868 -11.56 21.24 -25.07
N LEU A 869 -10.37 21.80 -25.28
CA LEU A 869 -10.06 22.61 -26.46
C LEU A 869 -10.17 21.80 -27.76
N ASN A 870 -9.78 20.52 -27.75
CA ASN A 870 -9.92 19.60 -28.88
C ASN A 870 -11.38 19.31 -29.30
N LYS A 871 -12.36 19.56 -28.42
CA LYS A 871 -13.79 19.37 -28.71
C LYS A 871 -14.46 20.64 -29.23
N ALA A 872 -14.03 21.80 -28.74
CA ALA A 872 -14.68 23.08 -28.99
C ALA A 872 -14.65 23.50 -30.48
N SER A 873 -15.74 23.24 -31.21
CA SER A 873 -15.93 23.69 -32.59
C SER A 873 -16.89 24.89 -32.68
N PHE A 874 -16.66 25.76 -33.66
CA PHE A 874 -17.45 26.99 -33.89
C PHE A 874 -18.60 26.77 -34.89
N LEU A 875 -18.95 25.52 -35.21
CA LEU A 875 -19.98 25.18 -36.22
C LEU A 875 -21.24 24.55 -35.62
N SER A 876 -21.11 23.78 -34.54
CA SER A 876 -22.24 23.48 -33.66
C SER A 876 -22.71 24.77 -32.97
N ASN A 877 -23.90 24.78 -32.36
CA ASN A 877 -24.50 25.97 -31.70
C ASN A 877 -23.80 26.30 -30.36
N ASN A 878 -22.47 26.31 -30.34
CA ASN A 878 -21.61 26.05 -29.19
C ASN A 878 -20.68 27.22 -28.84
N SER A 879 -21.24 28.41 -28.58
CA SER A 879 -20.56 29.36 -27.66
C SER A 879 -20.18 28.65 -26.35
N ASP A 880 -21.07 27.76 -25.91
CA ASP A 880 -21.00 26.92 -24.73
C ASP A 880 -19.72 26.09 -24.60
N GLU A 881 -19.05 25.66 -25.68
CA GLU A 881 -17.85 24.80 -25.53
C GLU A 881 -16.57 25.59 -25.27
N PHE A 882 -16.39 26.73 -25.93
CA PHE A 882 -15.34 27.67 -25.54
C PHE A 882 -15.63 28.28 -24.16
N GLU A 883 -16.90 28.54 -23.83
CA GLU A 883 -17.26 29.00 -22.48
C GLU A 883 -17.03 27.91 -21.40
N LYS A 884 -17.28 26.62 -21.71
CA LYS A 884 -16.92 25.50 -20.82
C LYS A 884 -15.41 25.41 -20.62
N PHE A 885 -14.61 25.62 -21.66
CA PHE A 885 -13.16 25.72 -21.54
C PHE A 885 -12.77 26.90 -20.63
N ASP A 886 -13.31 28.10 -20.86
CA ASP A 886 -12.96 29.31 -20.11
C ASP A 886 -13.37 29.18 -18.61
N LYS A 887 -14.50 28.52 -18.31
CA LYS A 887 -14.93 28.14 -16.95
C LYS A 887 -14.01 27.08 -16.31
N ALA A 888 -13.57 26.07 -17.07
CA ALA A 888 -12.64 25.05 -16.61
C ALA A 888 -11.24 25.60 -16.33
N PHE A 889 -10.77 26.56 -17.13
CA PHE A 889 -9.52 27.27 -16.93
C PHE A 889 -9.53 28.05 -15.60
N LYS A 890 -10.54 28.89 -15.37
CA LYS A 890 -10.73 29.63 -14.09
C LYS A 890 -10.78 28.68 -12.88
N THR A 891 -11.46 27.54 -13.02
CA THR A 891 -11.53 26.50 -11.97
C THR A 891 -10.17 25.86 -11.70
N SER A 892 -9.35 25.68 -12.74
CA SER A 892 -8.00 25.12 -12.63
C SER A 892 -7.04 26.07 -11.91
N ILE A 893 -7.02 27.37 -12.29
CA ILE A 893 -6.27 28.42 -11.59
C ILE A 893 -6.64 28.47 -10.10
N LYS A 894 -7.95 28.49 -9.78
CA LYS A 894 -8.43 28.48 -8.39
C LYS A 894 -8.00 27.23 -7.61
N SER A 895 -7.94 26.07 -8.28
CA SER A 895 -7.48 24.82 -7.67
C SER A 895 -5.98 24.86 -7.35
N ASP A 896 -5.16 25.33 -8.29
CA ASP A 896 -3.71 25.46 -8.10
C ASP A 896 -3.38 26.48 -6.99
N LYS A 897 -4.10 27.63 -6.96
CA LYS A 897 -4.04 28.62 -5.86
C LYS A 897 -4.39 27.98 -4.51
N ASN A 898 -5.49 27.24 -4.42
CA ASN A 898 -5.91 26.61 -3.16
C ASN A 898 -4.91 25.57 -2.65
N GLU A 899 -4.33 24.75 -3.53
CA GLU A 899 -3.32 23.75 -3.14
C GLU A 899 -2.08 24.41 -2.53
N ALA A 900 -1.62 25.54 -3.11
CA ALA A 900 -0.50 26.31 -2.57
C ALA A 900 -0.83 26.96 -1.21
N LYS A 901 -2.05 27.48 -1.01
CA LYS A 901 -2.50 28.00 0.29
C LYS A 901 -2.52 26.93 1.38
N THR A 902 -2.98 25.71 1.05
CA THR A 902 -2.93 24.58 1.99
C THR A 902 -1.49 24.30 2.40
N LYS A 903 -0.55 24.24 1.44
CA LYS A 903 0.88 24.04 1.72
C LYS A 903 1.47 25.16 2.61
N ILE A 904 1.13 26.44 2.36
CA ILE A 904 1.58 27.57 3.21
C ILE A 904 1.00 27.51 4.63
N ASN A 905 -0.26 27.09 4.79
CA ASN A 905 -0.86 26.96 6.11
C ASN A 905 -0.16 25.89 6.97
N LEU A 906 0.40 24.85 6.35
CA LEU A 906 1.12 23.74 7.00
C LEU A 906 2.56 24.08 7.42
N LEU A 907 3.12 25.23 7.00
CA LEU A 907 4.48 25.66 7.38
C LEU A 907 4.61 25.87 8.89
N SER A 908 5.73 25.50 9.52
CA SER A 908 5.77 25.30 10.98
C SER A 908 6.36 26.47 11.78
N PHE A 909 7.15 27.32 11.15
CA PHE A 909 8.02 28.31 11.79
C PHE A 909 7.70 29.76 11.39
N ILE A 910 7.18 30.01 10.17
CA ILE A 910 6.70 31.35 9.79
C ILE A 910 5.47 31.76 10.61
N SER A 911 5.47 33.02 11.04
CA SER A 911 4.37 33.59 11.82
C SER A 911 3.04 33.53 11.06
N LYS A 912 1.93 33.48 11.80
CA LYS A 912 0.58 33.55 11.22
C LYS A 912 0.38 34.78 10.33
N LYS A 913 1.04 35.91 10.65
CA LYS A 913 1.04 37.10 9.78
C LYS A 913 1.73 36.81 8.45
N ALA A 914 2.93 36.25 8.45
CA ALA A 914 3.66 35.92 7.22
C ALA A 914 2.92 34.90 6.34
N LYS A 915 2.26 33.90 6.95
CA LYS A 915 1.34 32.98 6.24
C LYS A 915 0.20 33.73 5.56
N ASN A 916 -0.49 34.60 6.30
CA ASN A 916 -1.59 35.40 5.78
C ASN A 916 -1.13 36.35 4.66
N ASP A 917 0.05 36.97 4.79
CA ASP A 917 0.64 37.85 3.78
C ASP A 917 0.98 37.09 2.48
N ALA A 918 1.50 35.85 2.60
CA ALA A 918 1.75 34.99 1.45
C ALA A 918 0.46 34.48 0.78
N ILE A 919 -0.55 34.10 1.58
CA ILE A 919 -1.88 33.71 1.09
C ILE A 919 -2.57 34.89 0.38
N SER A 920 -2.50 36.09 0.96
CA SER A 920 -3.05 37.31 0.35
C SER A 920 -2.41 37.63 -1.00
N LYS A 921 -1.09 37.40 -1.15
CA LYS A 921 -0.40 37.52 -2.45
C LYS A 921 -0.85 36.47 -3.47
N ILE A 922 -1.21 35.27 -3.03
CA ILE A 922 -1.82 34.23 -3.89
C ILE A 922 -3.24 34.59 -4.30
N ASP A 923 -4.01 35.27 -3.43
CA ASP A 923 -5.37 35.67 -3.74
C ASP A 923 -5.50 36.76 -4.82
N LEU A 924 -4.45 37.56 -5.07
CA LEU A 924 -4.45 38.57 -6.13
C LEU A 924 -4.65 37.98 -7.52
N ASP A 925 -5.50 38.62 -8.34
CA ASP A 925 -5.73 38.26 -9.75
C ASP A 925 -4.46 38.38 -10.61
N THR A 926 -3.54 39.29 -10.24
CA THR A 926 -2.22 39.41 -10.87
C THR A 926 -1.34 38.17 -10.69
N THR A 927 -1.74 37.24 -9.82
CA THR A 927 -1.11 35.94 -9.52
C THR A 927 -1.86 34.77 -10.18
N ASP A 928 -2.72 35.00 -11.18
CA ASP A 928 -3.37 33.94 -11.99
C ASP A 928 -2.38 33.26 -12.96
N SER A 929 -1.35 32.63 -12.41
CA SER A 929 -0.35 31.83 -13.12
C SER A 929 0.31 30.85 -12.15
N TYR A 930 0.39 29.58 -12.53
CA TYR A 930 1.05 28.54 -11.76
C TYR A 930 2.48 28.92 -11.35
N ASP A 931 3.27 29.52 -12.25
CA ASP A 931 4.65 29.92 -11.94
C ASP A 931 4.72 31.05 -10.91
N LYS A 932 3.74 31.96 -10.90
CA LYS A 932 3.64 33.03 -9.89
C LYS A 932 3.22 32.47 -8.53
N VAL A 933 2.23 31.57 -8.51
CA VAL A 933 1.78 30.87 -7.30
C VAL A 933 2.92 30.03 -6.72
N LYS A 934 3.65 29.29 -7.56
CA LYS A 934 4.81 28.48 -7.18
C LYS A 934 5.91 29.34 -6.55
N LYS A 935 6.28 30.48 -7.17
CA LYS A 935 7.27 31.42 -6.60
C LYS A 935 6.89 31.94 -5.20
N ILE A 936 5.62 32.20 -4.92
CA ILE A 936 5.17 32.63 -3.58
C ILE A 936 5.25 31.48 -2.57
N LEU A 937 4.84 30.28 -2.98
CA LEU A 937 4.96 29.07 -2.15
C LEU A 937 6.44 28.78 -1.83
N ASP A 938 7.33 28.80 -2.82
CA ASP A 938 8.76 28.54 -2.65
C ASP A 938 9.40 29.59 -1.72
N PHE A 939 9.02 30.87 -1.85
CA PHE A 939 9.47 31.93 -0.93
C PHE A 939 8.98 31.71 0.51
N ALA A 940 7.73 31.24 0.69
CA ALA A 940 7.20 30.92 2.01
C ALA A 940 7.92 29.71 2.64
N ASN A 941 8.16 28.66 1.85
CA ASN A 941 8.93 27.47 2.26
C ASN A 941 10.36 27.85 2.70
N ILE A 942 11.05 28.68 1.90
CA ILE A 942 12.39 29.20 2.22
C ILE A 942 12.36 30.02 3.51
N SER A 943 11.36 30.88 3.69
CA SER A 943 11.21 31.70 4.90
C SER A 943 10.97 30.85 6.16
N ASP A 944 10.22 29.75 6.04
CA ASP A 944 9.97 28.78 7.11
C ASP A 944 11.28 28.08 7.52
N TYR A 945 12.00 27.61 6.53
CA TYR A 945 13.26 26.91 6.72
C TYR A 945 14.39 27.84 7.23
N LYS A 946 14.40 29.13 6.85
CA LYS A 946 15.28 30.14 7.47
C LYS A 946 15.06 30.23 8.99
N ILE A 947 13.81 30.32 9.44
CA ILE A 947 13.49 30.44 10.88
C ILE A 947 13.84 29.14 11.61
N PHE A 948 13.58 27.98 11.01
CA PHE A 948 14.06 26.70 11.53
C PHE A 948 15.58 26.69 11.77
N LEU A 949 16.38 27.12 10.79
CA LEU A 949 17.84 27.16 10.92
C LEU A 949 18.33 28.19 11.93
N ILE A 950 17.67 29.33 12.06
CA ILE A 950 17.97 30.33 13.11
C ILE A 950 17.67 29.75 14.50
N ASN A 951 16.55 29.05 14.67
CA ASN A 951 16.24 28.37 15.93
C ASN A 951 17.25 27.25 16.24
N LYS A 952 17.64 26.46 15.23
CA LYS A 952 18.69 25.43 15.34
C LYS A 952 20.03 26.04 15.76
N ALA A 953 20.41 27.19 15.20
CA ALA A 953 21.63 27.91 15.53
C ALA A 953 21.63 28.53 16.93
N ASN A 954 20.51 29.15 17.34
CA ASN A 954 20.35 29.76 18.67
C ASN A 954 20.36 28.73 19.82
N ASN A 955 19.95 27.49 19.54
CA ASN A 955 19.91 26.41 20.52
C ASN A 955 21.25 25.64 20.61
N LEU A 956 22.32 26.11 19.97
CA LEU A 956 23.66 25.52 20.11
C LEU A 956 24.29 25.94 21.43
N ASP A 957 24.65 24.96 22.25
CA ASP A 957 25.18 25.07 23.61
C ASP A 957 26.66 25.53 23.65
N PHE A 958 26.91 26.74 23.12
CA PHE A 958 28.20 27.43 23.15
C PHE A 958 28.52 27.98 24.55
N PRO A 959 29.80 28.04 24.99
CA PRO A 959 30.17 28.57 26.30
C PRO A 959 29.78 30.03 26.59
N ASP A 960 29.49 30.84 25.55
CA ASP A 960 29.08 32.24 25.65
C ASP A 960 27.58 32.44 25.27
N ASP A 961 26.77 31.38 25.30
CA ASP A 961 25.40 31.30 24.77
C ASP A 961 25.30 31.77 23.29
N ALA A 962 24.10 32.13 22.83
CA ALA A 962 23.80 32.68 21.50
C ALA A 962 24.55 34.00 21.16
N SER A 963 25.42 34.49 22.05
CA SER A 963 26.24 35.68 21.81
C SER A 963 27.53 35.38 21.00
N ALA A 964 27.91 34.10 20.86
CA ALA A 964 29.12 33.66 20.18
C ALA A 964 29.21 34.18 18.72
N LYS A 965 30.40 34.65 18.32
CA LYS A 965 30.65 35.24 16.99
C LYS A 965 30.25 34.30 15.84
N THR A 966 30.59 33.02 15.93
CA THR A 966 30.27 32.01 14.91
C THR A 966 28.75 31.83 14.72
N ILE A 967 27.96 31.87 15.79
CA ILE A 967 26.49 31.82 15.71
C ILE A 967 25.97 33.08 15.00
N LYS A 968 26.47 34.26 15.39
CA LYS A 968 26.11 35.54 14.76
C LYS A 968 26.45 35.60 13.27
N ASP A 969 27.62 35.11 12.88
CA ASP A 969 28.07 35.08 11.48
C ASP A 969 27.17 34.15 10.64
N ILE A 970 26.74 33.00 11.19
CA ILE A 970 25.82 32.08 10.50
C ILE A 970 24.40 32.63 10.44
N ILE A 971 23.88 33.24 11.51
CA ILE A 971 22.56 33.89 11.49
C ILE A 971 22.55 35.06 10.52
N THR A 972 23.64 35.83 10.45
CA THR A 972 23.83 36.89 9.43
C THR A 972 23.81 36.28 8.03
N LYS A 973 24.49 35.15 7.81
CA LYS A 973 24.48 34.46 6.52
C LYS A 973 23.09 33.91 6.15
N ILE A 974 22.35 33.29 7.07
CA ILE A 974 20.97 32.82 6.85
C ILE A 974 20.04 34.01 6.50
N ASN A 975 20.21 35.13 7.18
CA ASN A 975 19.43 36.35 6.94
C ASN A 975 19.86 37.13 5.68
N SER A 976 21.03 36.83 5.11
CA SER A 976 21.50 37.46 3.87
C SER A 976 20.60 37.14 2.66
N ASN A 977 20.79 37.94 1.60
CA ASN A 977 20.17 37.72 0.29
C ASN A 977 21.02 36.81 -0.62
N GLU A 978 22.18 36.31 -0.16
CA GLU A 978 23.07 35.43 -0.95
C GLU A 978 22.47 34.02 -1.17
N LEU A 979 21.55 33.62 -0.28
CA LEU A 979 20.92 32.30 -0.25
C LEU A 979 19.50 32.43 -0.81
N ASN A 980 19.27 31.88 -2.00
CA ASN A 980 18.03 32.05 -2.77
C ASN A 980 17.32 30.72 -3.09
N SER A 981 17.90 29.58 -2.70
CA SER A 981 17.36 28.25 -2.94
C SER A 981 17.39 27.36 -1.69
N LEU A 982 16.44 26.42 -1.59
CA LEU A 982 16.33 25.51 -0.45
C LEU A 982 17.61 24.67 -0.22
N ASN A 983 18.32 24.33 -1.31
CA ASN A 983 19.55 23.54 -1.24
C ASN A 983 20.70 24.29 -0.53
N GLN A 984 20.85 25.59 -0.77
CA GLN A 984 21.85 26.41 -0.07
C GLN A 984 21.57 26.54 1.43
N PHE A 985 20.29 26.47 1.84
CA PHE A 985 19.92 26.39 3.26
C PHE A 985 20.21 25.00 3.85
N LYS A 986 20.01 23.92 3.10
CA LYS A 986 20.40 22.56 3.54
C LYS A 986 21.91 22.45 3.81
N GLU A 987 22.75 23.10 3.01
CA GLU A 987 24.19 23.18 3.28
C GLU A 987 24.52 23.88 4.61
N ILE A 988 23.71 24.87 5.02
CA ILE A 988 23.87 25.53 6.32
C ILE A 988 23.34 24.63 7.44
N GLU A 989 22.30 23.85 7.20
CA GLU A 989 21.85 22.84 8.17
C GLU A 989 22.98 21.88 8.53
N VAL A 990 23.66 21.32 7.52
CA VAL A 990 24.81 20.42 7.71
C VAL A 990 25.94 21.12 8.48
N LYS A 991 26.24 22.39 8.17
CA LYS A 991 27.27 23.16 8.89
C LYS A 991 26.91 23.43 10.35
N LEU A 992 25.62 23.65 10.66
CA LEU A 992 25.15 23.78 12.04
C LEU A 992 25.30 22.47 12.81
N ASP A 993 25.02 21.32 12.18
CA ASP A 993 25.26 20.00 12.77
C ASP A 993 26.77 19.75 13.01
N GLU A 994 27.63 20.08 12.05
CA GLU A 994 29.09 20.00 12.21
C GLU A 994 29.61 20.89 13.35
N ILE A 995 29.03 22.07 13.54
CA ILE A 995 29.39 22.96 14.65
C ILE A 995 28.91 22.40 15.99
N ALA A 996 27.69 21.85 16.07
CA ALA A 996 27.20 21.15 17.27
C ALA A 996 28.19 20.05 17.70
N ILE A 997 28.62 19.22 16.75
CA ILE A 997 29.62 18.16 16.96
C ILE A 997 30.97 18.74 17.45
N ASN A 998 31.39 19.89 16.94
CA ASN A 998 32.66 20.51 17.34
C ASN A 998 32.60 21.17 18.73
N ILE A 999 31.46 21.75 19.14
CA ILE A 999 31.23 22.21 20.52
C ILE A 999 31.38 21.03 21.47
N ILE A 1000 30.71 19.91 21.19
CA ILE A 1000 30.76 18.68 21.98
C ILE A 1000 32.20 18.17 22.11
N LYS A 1001 32.94 18.07 20.99
CA LYS A 1001 34.36 17.68 20.98
C LYS A 1001 35.22 18.61 21.85
N SER A 1002 34.89 19.89 21.91
CA SER A 1002 35.61 20.88 22.73
C SER A 1002 35.29 20.73 24.21
N LYS A 1003 34.02 20.53 24.59
CA LYS A 1003 33.60 20.23 25.98
C LYS A 1003 34.26 18.94 26.50
N ILE A 1004 34.25 17.87 25.70
CA ILE A 1004 34.95 16.61 25.98
C ILE A 1004 36.46 16.81 26.20
N SER A 1005 37.10 17.64 25.38
CA SER A 1005 38.53 17.94 25.52
C SER A 1005 38.84 18.72 26.80
N LEU A 1006 37.93 19.62 27.20
CA LEU A 1006 38.02 20.39 28.44
C LEU A 1006 37.83 19.50 29.68
N ALA A 1007 36.89 18.56 29.64
CA ALA A 1007 36.69 17.55 30.69
C ALA A 1007 37.93 16.65 30.88
N LYS A 1008 38.51 16.17 29.77
CA LYS A 1008 39.77 15.38 29.77
C LYS A 1008 41.01 16.16 30.21
N LEU A 1009 40.97 17.49 30.19
CA LEU A 1009 41.99 18.36 30.80
C LEU A 1009 41.74 18.49 32.30
N LYS A 1010 40.50 18.71 32.73
CA LYS A 1010 40.10 18.79 34.15
C LYS A 1010 40.32 17.49 34.93
N SER A 1011 40.33 16.32 34.28
CA SER A 1011 40.66 15.04 34.94
C SER A 1011 42.16 14.72 34.95
N LYS A 1012 43.00 15.60 34.40
CA LYS A 1012 44.48 15.51 34.41
C LYS A 1012 45.16 16.61 35.24
N MET A 1013 44.38 17.57 35.73
CA MET A 1013 44.78 18.58 36.73
C MET A 1013 44.31 18.13 38.11
#